data_AF-A0A829YEW0-F1
#
_entry.id   AF-A0A829YEW0-F1
#
_cell.length_a   1.000
_cell.length_b   1.000
_cell.length_c   1.000
_cell.angle_alpha   90.00
_cell.angle_beta   90.00
_cell.angle_gamma   90.00
#
_symmetry.space_group_name_H-M   'P 1'
#
loop_
_entity.id
_entity.type
_entity.pdbx_description
1 polymer ?
#
loop_
_entity_poly.entity_id
_entity_poly.type
_entity_poly.pdbx_seq_one_letter_code
_entity_poly.pdbx_strand_id
1 'polypeptide(L)'
;MSGPLVLEESARIPSPDPSYDWPTAVAIDGEWLLASGSRYDDTLYVSNVTWLYQRQPDGSWSPVRQLHQFTFYDDINEPSVRLAIEDDVAVIVKESASWIFMRQGGTWSEVASPIQTNGMDLALNGGTIVVTNGYCDWSSNVYRRHPTSGEWQLVRSTPAVPPGPDDLCENEDQRGDVDVAPNGNTTIESIYAPQLYPRISEGEFGQIPYQLIVQSPEHPDGGYGAPVAIDSGYALAGGPAARGALAFRRDPTTAIYTSTDRLQRPDFLDVYSPRDIEMSETLAMLTQPIDRLHGQYTGSISLFERDGQGTYRHAAKLLASDRGPDQYFGNWADLRGRQVAVGVLANRSVYVYELPPSFEQPATLQDSFEDGNASDWNPLAGSSFTVATTAASRVYRQTSTVSNAAALWSNTDRTNQSIEADIKPTAFASTPGDKWFGLVTRYTDAANYYYITIRNNNTLLLRRMVNGTFTTLASAELAVTLNRSYRVRLETIGTRLRVFVDNRLLAEASDDALDHGRAGVMMYKTQADVDNVVLSSNPQTTLATHQFASQRDSSWEWDQTGTWNRLADFTYTQSDMTSGARAITGIATGDQIIHSRMRRTATAGANNWFGLAARYRDEGNYYYVTLRNDNTVSLKKLVGGSIVELDSAPLSIGTNNWYRVRFEAIGAQLRVYINEVLRLEAVDSSHASGRYGPIMYKTTTQYDDVVAVEP
;
A
#
# COMPACT_ATOMS: atom_id res chain seq x y z
N MET A 1 -5.22 -12.68 8.44
CA MET A 1 -4.30 -12.62 7.30
C MET A 1 -3.41 -11.43 7.56
N SER A 2 -2.10 -11.56 7.35
CA SER A 2 -1.18 -10.43 7.40
C SER A 2 -1.46 -9.49 6.21
N GLY A 3 -1.22 -8.19 6.40
CA GLY A 3 -1.30 -7.21 5.32
C GLY A 3 -0.28 -7.46 4.19
N PRO A 4 -0.33 -6.67 3.10
CA PRO A 4 0.54 -6.82 1.94
C PRO A 4 2.02 -6.63 2.30
N LEU A 5 2.93 -7.43 1.72
CA LEU A 5 4.37 -7.30 1.94
C LEU A 5 4.89 -5.95 1.45
N VAL A 6 5.59 -5.20 2.30
CA VAL A 6 6.27 -3.97 1.88
C VAL A 6 7.69 -4.28 1.38
N LEU A 7 8.00 -3.85 0.15
CA LEU A 7 9.28 -4.07 -0.51
C LEU A 7 9.97 -2.75 -0.87
N GLU A 8 11.29 -2.72 -0.67
CA GLU A 8 12.21 -1.72 -1.24
C GLU A 8 12.93 -2.32 -2.46
N GLU A 9 13.54 -1.47 -3.28
CA GLU A 9 14.22 -1.88 -4.49
C GLU A 9 15.44 -2.78 -4.21
N SER A 10 15.67 -3.73 -5.11
CA SER A 10 16.88 -4.58 -5.13
C SER A 10 18.07 -3.89 -5.80
N ALA A 11 17.80 -2.95 -6.71
CA ALA A 11 18.82 -2.14 -7.37
C ALA A 11 18.28 -0.76 -7.71
N ARG A 12 19.19 0.22 -7.70
CA ARG A 12 18.93 1.58 -8.14
C ARG A 12 19.95 1.97 -9.21
N ILE A 13 19.46 2.31 -10.39
CA ILE A 13 20.26 2.67 -11.55
C ILE A 13 20.22 4.20 -11.70
N PRO A 14 21.35 4.91 -11.57
CA PRO A 14 21.39 6.35 -11.78
C PRO A 14 21.39 6.69 -13.27
N SER A 15 21.05 7.94 -13.61
CA SER A 15 21.16 8.41 -14.99
C SER A 15 22.60 8.23 -15.53
N PRO A 16 22.76 7.68 -16.74
CA PRO A 16 24.06 7.50 -17.37
C PRO A 16 24.61 8.83 -17.91
N ASP A 17 23.75 9.83 -18.08
CA ASP A 17 24.11 11.18 -18.52
C ASP A 17 23.22 12.21 -17.77
N PRO A 18 23.80 12.99 -16.84
CA PRO A 18 23.03 13.95 -16.03
C PRO A 18 22.53 15.17 -16.83
N SER A 19 22.87 15.30 -18.11
CA SER A 19 22.32 16.34 -19.00
C SER A 19 20.91 16.04 -19.51
N TYR A 20 20.40 14.82 -19.28
CA TYR A 20 19.05 14.42 -19.63
C TYR A 20 18.12 14.42 -18.41
N ASP A 21 16.88 14.81 -18.65
CA ASP A 21 15.73 14.49 -17.82
C ASP A 21 15.40 13.01 -18.04
N TRP A 22 15.72 12.20 -17.03
CA TRP A 22 15.74 10.75 -17.13
C TRP A 22 15.28 10.13 -15.81
N PRO A 23 14.58 8.99 -15.82
CA PRO A 23 13.97 8.36 -16.98
C PRO A 23 12.60 8.97 -17.32
N THR A 24 12.19 8.88 -18.58
CA THR A 24 10.86 9.28 -19.09
C THR A 24 10.06 8.10 -19.67
N ALA A 25 10.65 6.89 -19.67
CA ALA A 25 10.03 5.60 -19.93
C ALA A 25 10.99 4.49 -19.46
N VAL A 26 10.46 3.34 -19.07
CA VAL A 26 11.23 2.15 -18.69
C VAL A 26 10.58 0.88 -19.24
N ALA A 27 11.36 -0.14 -19.54
CA ALA A 27 10.89 -1.50 -19.81
C ALA A 27 11.93 -2.53 -19.36
N ILE A 28 11.53 -3.71 -18.88
CA ILE A 28 12.41 -4.74 -18.31
C ILE A 28 11.98 -6.14 -18.74
N ASP A 29 12.95 -6.99 -19.09
CA ASP A 29 12.74 -8.42 -19.29
C ASP A 29 14.01 -9.21 -18.99
N GLY A 30 13.95 -10.02 -17.93
CA GLY A 30 15.05 -10.87 -17.47
C GLY A 30 16.32 -10.09 -17.14
N GLU A 31 17.32 -10.20 -18.00
CA GLU A 31 18.64 -9.59 -17.82
C GLU A 31 18.80 -8.25 -18.56
N TRP A 32 17.73 -7.73 -19.17
CA TRP A 32 17.77 -6.52 -19.98
C TRP A 32 16.76 -5.48 -19.52
N LEU A 33 17.17 -4.22 -19.58
CA LEU A 33 16.34 -3.08 -19.22
C LEU A 33 16.57 -1.94 -20.22
N LEU A 34 15.49 -1.28 -20.60
CA LEU A 34 15.49 -0.06 -21.39
C LEU A 34 15.08 1.11 -20.49
N ALA A 35 15.73 2.25 -20.67
CA ALA A 35 15.30 3.50 -20.06
C ALA A 35 15.54 4.67 -21.02
N SER A 36 14.51 5.48 -21.25
CA SER A 36 14.61 6.67 -22.09
C SER A 36 14.78 7.93 -21.27
N GLY A 37 15.39 8.95 -21.86
CA GLY A 37 15.49 10.29 -21.29
C GLY A 37 15.42 11.35 -22.38
N SER A 38 15.06 12.56 -21.98
CA SER A 38 14.89 13.70 -22.87
C SER A 38 15.82 14.83 -22.47
N ARG A 39 16.36 15.56 -23.45
CA ARG A 39 17.13 16.78 -23.21
C ARG A 39 16.54 17.91 -24.06
N TYR A 40 16.13 18.96 -23.37
CA TYR A 40 15.70 20.23 -23.94
C TYR A 40 16.93 21.06 -24.28
N ASP A 41 17.01 21.57 -25.51
CA ASP A 41 18.01 22.58 -25.87
C ASP A 41 17.44 24.00 -25.72
N ASP A 42 18.25 25.04 -25.96
CA ASP A 42 17.80 26.45 -25.90
C ASP A 42 16.84 26.82 -27.06
N THR A 43 16.43 25.85 -27.86
CA THR A 43 15.45 25.99 -28.94
C THR A 43 14.19 25.17 -28.61
N LEU A 44 13.17 25.22 -29.48
CA LEU A 44 11.96 24.39 -29.33
C LEU A 44 12.22 22.95 -29.78
N TYR A 45 13.40 22.39 -29.53
CA TYR A 45 13.74 21.02 -29.94
C TYR A 45 14.14 20.17 -28.73
N VAL A 46 13.69 18.92 -28.75
CA VAL A 46 13.97 17.93 -27.72
C VAL A 46 14.70 16.76 -28.33
N SER A 47 15.78 16.35 -27.67
CA SER A 47 16.51 15.13 -28.01
C SER A 47 16.11 14.00 -27.08
N ASN A 48 15.47 12.95 -27.61
CA ASN A 48 15.21 11.72 -26.88
C ASN A 48 16.31 10.69 -27.12
N VAL A 49 16.71 9.98 -26.07
CA VAL A 49 17.67 8.89 -26.13
C VAL A 49 17.16 7.72 -25.32
N THR A 50 17.42 6.50 -25.80
CA THR A 50 17.13 5.26 -25.06
C THR A 50 18.41 4.47 -24.81
N TRP A 51 18.66 4.17 -23.53
CA TRP A 51 19.80 3.39 -23.09
C TRP A 51 19.38 1.94 -22.82
N LEU A 52 20.26 1.01 -23.20
CA LEU A 52 20.16 -0.40 -22.89
C LEU A 52 21.07 -0.73 -21.70
N TYR A 53 20.51 -1.42 -20.71
CA TYR A 53 21.21 -1.93 -19.54
C TYR A 53 21.20 -3.46 -19.55
N GLN A 54 22.23 -4.04 -18.95
CA GLN A 54 22.32 -5.46 -18.71
C GLN A 54 22.59 -5.75 -17.23
N ARG A 55 21.81 -6.67 -16.68
CA ARG A 55 22.01 -7.21 -15.33
C ARG A 55 23.29 -8.05 -15.28
N GLN A 56 24.03 -7.86 -14.21
CA GLN A 56 25.31 -8.51 -13.96
C GLN A 56 25.11 -9.71 -13.01
N PRO A 57 26.05 -10.67 -12.95
CA PRO A 57 25.94 -11.83 -12.06
C PRO A 57 25.81 -11.49 -10.57
N ASP A 58 26.25 -10.30 -10.15
CA ASP A 58 26.13 -9.80 -8.77
C ASP A 58 24.79 -9.08 -8.50
N GLY A 59 23.88 -9.03 -9.48
CA GLY A 59 22.59 -8.36 -9.41
C GLY A 59 22.62 -6.87 -9.74
N SER A 60 23.81 -6.28 -9.94
CA SER A 60 23.94 -4.89 -10.38
C SER A 60 23.54 -4.72 -11.85
N TRP A 61 23.22 -3.50 -12.25
CA TRP A 61 22.87 -3.18 -13.64
C TRP A 61 23.90 -2.23 -14.24
N SER A 62 24.41 -2.57 -15.42
CA SER A 62 25.42 -1.77 -16.12
C SER A 62 24.91 -1.27 -17.47
N PRO A 63 25.20 -0.01 -17.85
CA PRO A 63 24.86 0.49 -19.17
C PRO A 63 25.68 -0.24 -20.24
N VAL A 64 25.02 -0.66 -21.31
CA VAL A 64 25.66 -1.32 -22.45
C VAL A 64 25.95 -0.31 -23.55
N ARG A 65 24.91 0.40 -24.02
CA ARG A 65 25.00 1.47 -25.03
C ARG A 65 23.69 2.24 -25.15
N GLN A 66 23.72 3.34 -25.90
CA GLN A 66 22.52 3.94 -26.47
C GLN A 66 22.04 3.09 -27.65
N LEU A 67 20.74 2.79 -27.68
CA LEU A 67 20.11 2.14 -28.84
C LEU A 67 19.75 3.15 -29.92
N HIS A 68 19.29 4.33 -29.49
CA HIS A 68 18.73 5.33 -30.38
C HIS A 68 18.90 6.76 -29.84
N GLN A 69 18.97 7.74 -30.74
CA GLN A 69 18.86 9.17 -30.47
C GLN A 69 18.00 9.85 -31.56
N PHE A 70 16.90 10.50 -31.15
CA PHE A 70 15.98 11.25 -32.02
C PHE A 70 15.93 12.71 -31.59
N THR A 71 15.87 13.64 -32.53
CA THR A 71 15.60 15.05 -32.22
C THR A 71 14.35 15.48 -32.96
N PHE A 72 13.41 16.07 -32.23
CA PHE A 72 12.12 16.53 -32.73
C PHE A 72 11.79 17.91 -32.17
N TYR A 73 10.79 18.56 -32.75
CA TYR A 73 10.33 19.87 -32.34
C TYR A 73 9.32 19.70 -31.20
N ASP A 74 9.58 20.28 -30.03
CA ASP A 74 8.69 20.24 -28.88
C ASP A 74 7.55 21.25 -29.08
N ASP A 75 6.44 20.80 -29.65
CA ASP A 75 5.17 21.38 -29.29
C ASP A 75 4.74 20.76 -27.96
N ILE A 76 4.15 21.56 -27.07
CA ILE A 76 3.87 21.19 -25.66
C ILE A 76 2.94 19.96 -25.55
N ASN A 77 2.50 19.41 -26.69
CA ASN A 77 1.41 18.51 -26.84
C ASN A 77 1.82 17.06 -27.24
N GLU A 78 3.11 16.74 -27.28
CA GLU A 78 3.55 15.44 -27.80
C GLU A 78 3.47 14.26 -26.79
N PRO A 79 3.14 13.03 -27.26
CA PRO A 79 3.13 11.85 -26.41
C PRO A 79 4.55 11.49 -25.94
N SER A 80 4.62 10.92 -24.73
CA SER A 80 5.88 10.41 -24.18
C SER A 80 6.37 9.21 -24.98
N VAL A 81 7.68 8.95 -24.94
CA VAL A 81 8.25 7.72 -25.51
C VAL A 81 7.62 6.49 -24.86
N ARG A 82 7.38 5.46 -25.66
CA ARG A 82 6.97 4.14 -25.20
C ARG A 82 8.06 3.12 -25.52
N LEU A 83 8.27 2.23 -24.56
CA LEU A 83 9.29 1.19 -24.61
C LEU A 83 8.62 -0.15 -24.35
N ALA A 84 9.05 -1.19 -25.07
CA ALA A 84 8.72 -2.55 -24.72
C ALA A 84 9.90 -3.47 -25.04
N ILE A 85 10.12 -4.49 -24.22
CA ILE A 85 11.17 -5.49 -24.41
C ILE A 85 10.65 -6.88 -24.03
N GLU A 86 10.89 -7.86 -24.89
CA GLU A 86 10.57 -9.26 -24.65
C GLU A 86 11.60 -10.12 -25.37
N ASP A 87 12.25 -11.02 -24.64
CA ASP A 87 13.21 -12.02 -25.12
C ASP A 87 14.35 -11.43 -25.97
N ASP A 88 14.15 -11.41 -27.29
CA ASP A 88 15.09 -10.97 -28.30
C ASP A 88 14.63 -9.71 -29.05
N VAL A 89 13.55 -9.05 -28.62
CA VAL A 89 12.94 -7.91 -29.30
C VAL A 89 12.85 -6.72 -28.36
N ALA A 90 13.26 -5.55 -28.83
CA ALA A 90 13.06 -4.27 -28.16
C ALA A 90 12.41 -3.29 -29.13
N VAL A 91 11.40 -2.58 -28.67
CA VAL A 91 10.60 -1.65 -29.49
C VAL A 91 10.59 -0.28 -28.81
N ILE A 92 10.83 0.74 -29.61
CA ILE A 92 10.78 2.14 -29.19
C ILE A 92 9.79 2.84 -30.13
N VAL A 93 8.79 3.51 -29.56
CA VAL A 93 7.84 4.34 -30.30
C VAL A 93 7.88 5.76 -29.75
N LYS A 94 7.98 6.72 -30.68
CA LYS A 94 7.86 8.16 -30.42
C LYS A 94 7.20 8.77 -31.64
N GLU A 95 6.10 9.48 -31.46
CA GLU A 95 5.27 10.11 -32.50
C GLU A 95 5.83 10.10 -33.95
N SER A 96 5.13 9.41 -34.85
CA SER A 96 5.50 9.24 -36.26
C SER A 96 6.87 8.56 -36.50
N ALA A 97 7.54 8.08 -35.47
CA ALA A 97 8.81 7.38 -35.54
C ALA A 97 8.82 6.11 -34.64
N SER A 98 9.55 5.11 -35.10
CA SER A 98 9.66 3.84 -34.39
C SER A 98 10.95 3.13 -34.74
N TRP A 99 11.46 2.35 -33.79
CA TRP A 99 12.65 1.54 -33.95
C TRP A 99 12.43 0.16 -33.34
N ILE A 100 12.82 -0.87 -34.08
CA ILE A 100 12.81 -2.25 -33.60
C ILE A 100 14.24 -2.75 -33.57
N PHE A 101 14.66 -3.30 -32.44
CA PHE A 101 15.95 -3.94 -32.27
C PHE A 101 15.76 -5.43 -32.02
N MET A 102 16.61 -6.25 -32.62
CA MET A 102 16.67 -7.69 -32.37
C MET A 102 18.00 -8.11 -31.76
N ARG A 103 17.95 -9.04 -30.80
CA ARG A 103 19.13 -9.61 -30.13
C ARG A 103 19.52 -10.95 -30.73
N GLN A 104 20.73 -11.03 -31.28
CA GLN A 104 21.33 -12.30 -31.71
C GLN A 104 22.70 -12.48 -31.07
N GLY A 105 22.92 -13.60 -30.38
CA GLY A 105 24.20 -13.89 -29.72
C GLY A 105 24.64 -12.80 -28.71
N GLY A 106 23.67 -12.16 -28.05
CA GLY A 106 23.91 -11.06 -27.11
C GLY A 106 24.08 -9.67 -27.75
N THR A 107 24.13 -9.57 -29.07
CA THR A 107 24.24 -8.29 -29.79
C THR A 107 22.86 -7.81 -30.24
N TRP A 108 22.51 -6.59 -29.85
CA TRP A 108 21.30 -5.90 -30.33
C TRP A 108 21.58 -5.17 -31.64
N SER A 109 20.74 -5.36 -32.65
CA SER A 109 20.84 -4.68 -33.96
C SER A 109 19.50 -4.13 -34.39
N GLU A 110 19.48 -2.92 -34.93
CA GLU A 110 18.26 -2.32 -35.48
C GLU A 110 17.80 -3.09 -36.72
N VAL A 111 16.50 -3.26 -36.87
CA VAL A 111 15.85 -3.84 -38.04
C VAL A 111 14.76 -2.89 -38.55
N ALA A 112 14.29 -3.12 -39.77
CA ALA A 112 13.25 -2.29 -40.36
C ALA A 112 11.98 -2.31 -39.51
N SER A 113 11.50 -1.13 -39.11
CA SER A 113 10.23 -0.95 -38.43
C SER A 113 9.12 -0.61 -39.43
N PRO A 114 8.05 -1.42 -39.54
CA PRO A 114 6.87 -1.09 -40.34
C PRO A 114 5.89 -0.18 -39.59
N ILE A 115 6.17 0.15 -38.34
CA ILE A 115 5.21 0.82 -37.44
C ILE A 115 5.10 2.30 -37.84
N GLN A 116 3.93 2.68 -38.34
CA GLN A 116 3.54 4.05 -38.60
C GLN A 116 2.40 4.43 -37.67
N THR A 117 2.70 5.23 -36.66
CA THR A 117 1.73 5.65 -35.66
C THR A 117 2.18 6.93 -34.97
N ASN A 118 1.22 7.72 -34.50
CA ASN A 118 1.45 8.82 -33.55
C ASN A 118 1.34 8.32 -32.10
N GLY A 119 1.77 7.08 -31.88
CA GLY A 119 1.26 6.19 -30.84
C GLY A 119 1.18 6.78 -29.43
N MET A 120 0.04 6.51 -28.79
CA MET A 120 -0.23 6.89 -27.40
C MET A 120 0.23 5.80 -26.42
N ASP A 121 0.29 4.56 -26.88
CA ASP A 121 0.70 3.41 -26.08
C ASP A 121 1.23 2.22 -26.91
N LEU A 122 1.99 1.31 -26.29
CA LEU A 122 2.73 0.19 -26.89
C LEU A 122 2.81 -1.00 -25.92
N ALA A 123 2.48 -2.20 -26.42
CA ALA A 123 2.70 -3.45 -25.72
C ALA A 123 3.42 -4.50 -26.60
N LEU A 124 4.19 -5.38 -25.95
CA LEU A 124 4.91 -6.50 -26.59
C LEU A 124 4.80 -7.76 -25.72
N ASN A 125 4.16 -8.80 -26.27
CA ASN A 125 4.06 -10.10 -25.61
C ASN A 125 3.81 -11.22 -26.62
N GLY A 126 4.31 -12.41 -26.36
CA GLY A 126 4.13 -13.57 -27.23
C GLY A 126 4.59 -13.30 -28.67
N GLY A 127 5.66 -12.52 -28.85
CA GLY A 127 6.20 -12.12 -30.16
C GLY A 127 5.28 -11.23 -30.99
N THR A 128 4.36 -10.51 -30.34
CA THR A 128 3.36 -9.64 -30.96
C THR A 128 3.51 -8.23 -30.45
N ILE A 129 3.62 -7.26 -31.36
CA ILE A 129 3.66 -5.82 -31.01
C ILE A 129 2.26 -5.26 -31.24
N VAL A 130 1.71 -4.57 -30.25
CA VAL A 130 0.46 -3.80 -30.37
C VAL A 130 0.77 -2.34 -30.11
N VAL A 131 0.28 -1.45 -30.97
CA VAL A 131 0.47 0.00 -30.82
C VAL A 131 -0.83 0.71 -31.11
N THR A 132 -1.20 1.66 -30.28
CA THR A 132 -2.37 2.53 -30.52
C THR A 132 -2.08 3.53 -31.63
N ASN A 133 -3.10 3.87 -32.42
CA ASN A 133 -3.08 4.93 -33.42
C ASN A 133 -3.60 6.24 -32.79
N GLY A 134 -2.83 7.32 -32.97
CA GLY A 134 -3.00 8.59 -32.24
C GLY A 134 -3.72 9.70 -33.01
N TYR A 135 -4.89 9.46 -33.61
CA TYR A 135 -5.73 10.55 -34.14
C TYR A 135 -7.16 10.46 -33.62
N CYS A 136 -7.32 10.34 -32.29
CA CYS A 136 -8.63 10.36 -31.65
C CYS A 136 -9.59 9.27 -32.13
N ASP A 137 -9.06 8.25 -32.82
CA ASP A 137 -9.82 7.13 -33.35
C ASP A 137 -9.65 5.89 -32.48
N TRP A 138 -8.71 5.92 -31.51
CA TRP A 138 -8.38 4.87 -30.54
C TRP A 138 -8.34 3.47 -31.17
N SER A 139 -7.90 3.41 -32.44
CA SER A 139 -7.65 2.15 -33.12
C SER A 139 -6.27 1.64 -32.72
N SER A 140 -6.03 0.33 -32.82
CA SER A 140 -4.74 -0.28 -32.57
C SER A 140 -4.27 -1.06 -33.79
N ASN A 141 -2.97 -1.05 -34.02
CA ASN A 141 -2.28 -1.80 -35.05
C ASN A 141 -1.45 -2.90 -34.40
N VAL A 142 -1.51 -4.10 -34.98
CA VAL A 142 -0.82 -5.28 -34.47
C VAL A 142 0.17 -5.80 -35.49
N TYR A 143 1.40 -6.03 -35.05
CA TYR A 143 2.51 -6.45 -35.90
C TYR A 143 3.11 -7.78 -35.43
N ARG A 144 3.49 -8.62 -36.39
CA ARG A 144 4.19 -9.89 -36.16
C ARG A 144 5.30 -10.13 -37.18
N ARG A 145 6.28 -10.94 -36.78
CA ARG A 145 7.30 -11.47 -37.70
C ARG A 145 6.66 -12.45 -38.69
N HIS A 146 6.90 -12.22 -39.97
CA HIS A 146 6.51 -13.15 -41.02
C HIS A 146 7.30 -14.46 -40.86
N PRO A 147 6.67 -15.65 -40.83
CA PRO A 147 7.33 -16.90 -40.43
C PRO A 147 8.54 -17.30 -41.27
N THR A 148 8.61 -16.86 -42.54
CA THR A 148 9.70 -17.24 -43.44
C THR A 148 10.71 -16.13 -43.72
N SER A 149 10.28 -14.87 -43.79
CA SER A 149 11.19 -13.75 -44.06
C SER A 149 11.75 -13.13 -42.79
N GLY A 150 11.10 -13.33 -41.64
CA GLY A 150 11.48 -12.71 -40.36
C GLY A 150 11.15 -11.21 -40.29
N GLU A 151 10.62 -10.62 -41.36
CA GLU A 151 10.23 -9.21 -41.41
C GLU A 151 8.98 -8.96 -40.58
N TRP A 152 8.92 -7.82 -39.89
CA TRP A 152 7.73 -7.38 -39.20
C TRP A 152 6.67 -6.90 -40.20
N GLN A 153 5.42 -7.34 -40.02
CA GLN A 153 4.29 -7.00 -40.88
C GLN A 153 3.07 -6.64 -40.05
N LEU A 154 2.28 -5.68 -40.53
CA LEU A 154 0.95 -5.39 -39.99
C LEU A 154 0.03 -6.58 -40.28
N VAL A 155 -0.56 -7.16 -39.24
CA VAL A 155 -1.40 -8.36 -39.34
C VAL A 155 -2.84 -8.14 -38.86
N ARG A 156 -3.11 -7.04 -38.15
CA ARG A 156 -4.46 -6.62 -37.75
C ARG A 156 -4.49 -5.12 -37.45
N SER A 157 -5.61 -4.49 -37.77
CA SER A 157 -5.98 -3.16 -37.28
C SER A 157 -7.38 -3.25 -36.67
N THR A 158 -7.62 -2.60 -35.54
CA THR A 158 -8.97 -2.50 -34.98
C THR A 158 -9.74 -1.34 -35.63
N PRO A 159 -11.08 -1.40 -35.67
CA PRO A 159 -11.87 -0.31 -36.22
C PRO A 159 -11.74 0.97 -35.38
N ALA A 160 -11.55 2.09 -36.07
CA ALA A 160 -11.64 3.43 -35.54
C ALA A 160 -12.96 3.68 -34.80
N VAL A 161 -12.88 4.33 -33.65
CA VAL A 161 -14.01 4.81 -32.85
C VAL A 161 -13.99 6.33 -32.94
N PRO A 162 -14.96 6.97 -33.61
CA PRO A 162 -14.99 8.43 -33.72
C PRO A 162 -15.11 9.08 -32.34
N PRO A 163 -14.45 10.23 -32.12
CA PRO A 163 -14.62 11.00 -30.90
C PRO A 163 -16.08 11.46 -30.75
N GLY A 164 -16.52 11.54 -29.49
CA GLY A 164 -17.75 12.21 -29.10
C GLY A 164 -17.68 13.72 -29.39
N PRO A 165 -18.85 14.39 -29.40
CA PRO A 165 -18.95 15.80 -29.79
C PRO A 165 -18.24 16.78 -28.84
N ASP A 166 -17.94 16.36 -27.61
CA ASP A 166 -17.27 17.19 -26.59
C ASP A 166 -15.79 16.81 -26.37
N ASP A 167 -15.25 15.90 -27.18
CA ASP A 167 -13.88 15.43 -27.00
C ASP A 167 -12.87 16.39 -27.64
N LEU A 168 -11.94 16.86 -26.82
CA LEU A 168 -10.76 17.58 -27.29
C LEU A 168 -9.73 16.55 -27.74
N CYS A 169 -9.48 16.50 -29.04
CA CYS A 169 -8.47 15.66 -29.65
C CYS A 169 -7.11 16.33 -29.55
N GLU A 170 -6.41 16.07 -28.45
CA GLU A 170 -5.06 16.56 -28.19
C GLU A 170 -4.12 15.34 -27.99
N ASN A 171 -2.86 15.48 -28.39
CA ASN A 171 -1.89 14.37 -28.49
C ASN A 171 -1.31 13.96 -27.10
N GLU A 172 -1.62 14.71 -26.04
CA GLU A 172 -1.22 14.48 -24.65
C GLU A 172 -2.13 13.52 -23.89
N ASP A 173 -3.23 13.10 -24.54
CA ASP A 173 -4.24 12.32 -23.88
C ASP A 173 -3.72 10.91 -23.58
N GLN A 174 -3.50 10.60 -22.29
CA GLN A 174 -2.99 9.31 -21.80
C GLN A 174 -4.02 8.16 -21.94
N ARG A 175 -4.87 8.22 -22.97
CA ARG A 175 -5.95 7.27 -23.24
C ARG A 175 -5.56 6.37 -24.40
N GLY A 176 -6.31 5.30 -24.61
CA GLY A 176 -5.99 4.32 -25.65
C GLY A 176 -4.85 3.39 -25.25
N ASP A 177 -4.77 3.07 -23.96
CA ASP A 177 -3.93 2.03 -23.40
C ASP A 177 -4.20 0.67 -24.07
N VAL A 178 -3.15 -0.09 -24.35
CA VAL A 178 -3.22 -1.39 -25.04
C VAL A 178 -2.39 -2.44 -24.35
N ASP A 179 -2.85 -3.69 -24.40
CA ASP A 179 -2.05 -4.83 -23.95
C ASP A 179 -2.31 -6.07 -24.81
N VAL A 180 -1.38 -7.02 -24.78
CA VAL A 180 -1.42 -8.28 -25.51
C VAL A 180 -1.09 -9.46 -24.59
N ALA A 181 -1.94 -10.48 -24.64
CA ALA A 181 -1.76 -11.66 -23.82
C ALA A 181 -0.54 -12.49 -24.28
N PRO A 182 0.03 -13.35 -23.43
CA PRO A 182 1.18 -14.19 -23.78
C PRO A 182 0.97 -15.17 -24.96
N ASN A 183 -0.30 -15.48 -25.29
CA ASN A 183 -0.64 -16.26 -26.49
C ASN A 183 -0.40 -15.47 -27.79
N GLY A 184 -0.13 -14.17 -27.67
CA GLY A 184 0.04 -13.18 -28.69
C GLY A 184 -1.23 -12.84 -29.49
N ASN A 185 -2.29 -13.65 -29.48
CA ASN A 185 -3.46 -13.54 -30.37
C ASN A 185 -4.62 -12.72 -29.78
N THR A 186 -4.59 -12.49 -28.47
CA THR A 186 -5.60 -11.76 -27.73
C THR A 186 -5.05 -10.39 -27.36
N THR A 187 -5.73 -9.33 -27.77
CA THR A 187 -5.37 -7.94 -27.43
C THR A 187 -6.51 -7.27 -26.70
N ILE A 188 -6.18 -6.31 -25.85
CA ILE A 188 -7.13 -5.41 -25.20
C ILE A 188 -6.76 -3.97 -25.57
N GLU A 189 -7.76 -3.14 -25.79
CA GLU A 189 -7.59 -1.73 -26.03
C GLU A 189 -8.63 -0.94 -25.22
N SER A 190 -8.17 0.14 -24.60
CA SER A 190 -9.04 1.15 -24.02
C SER A 190 -9.72 1.94 -25.14
N ILE A 191 -11.06 1.96 -25.18
CA ILE A 191 -11.81 2.79 -26.14
C ILE A 191 -12.60 3.89 -25.44
N TYR A 192 -12.77 4.99 -26.15
CA TYR A 192 -13.56 6.12 -25.71
C TYR A 192 -14.78 6.32 -26.61
N ALA A 193 -15.99 6.23 -26.05
CA ALA A 193 -17.22 6.77 -26.65
C ALA A 193 -18.36 6.78 -25.64
N PRO A 194 -18.99 7.94 -25.38
CA PRO A 194 -19.30 8.60 -24.08
C PRO A 194 -19.17 7.83 -22.74
N GLN A 195 -18.70 6.58 -22.73
CA GLN A 195 -18.65 5.62 -21.64
C GLN A 195 -17.41 4.74 -21.90
N LEU A 196 -16.41 4.78 -21.01
CA LEU A 196 -15.17 3.98 -21.14
C LEU A 196 -15.50 2.48 -21.08
N TYR A 197 -15.13 1.74 -22.12
CA TYR A 197 -15.19 0.28 -22.12
C TYR A 197 -13.92 -0.31 -22.73
N PRO A 198 -13.26 -1.27 -22.08
CA PRO A 198 -12.24 -2.07 -22.75
C PRO A 198 -12.86 -2.87 -23.91
N ARG A 199 -12.17 -2.89 -25.05
CA ARG A 199 -12.47 -3.81 -26.15
C ARG A 199 -11.42 -4.91 -26.16
N ILE A 200 -11.88 -6.15 -26.08
CA ILE A 200 -11.01 -7.32 -26.26
C ILE A 200 -11.19 -7.85 -27.69
N SER A 201 -10.09 -8.05 -28.39
CA SER A 201 -10.05 -8.64 -29.74
C SER A 201 -9.34 -10.00 -29.71
N GLU A 202 -10.08 -11.07 -30.02
CA GLU A 202 -9.56 -12.45 -30.03
C GLU A 202 -9.57 -13.07 -31.42
N GLY A 203 -8.55 -13.89 -31.71
CA GLY A 203 -8.49 -14.74 -32.91
C GLY A 203 -7.09 -14.77 -33.50
N GLU A 204 -6.84 -15.64 -34.46
CA GLU A 204 -5.61 -15.60 -35.24
C GLU A 204 -5.52 -14.28 -36.03
N PHE A 205 -4.32 -13.71 -36.15
CA PHE A 205 -4.13 -12.51 -36.96
C PHE A 205 -4.23 -12.82 -38.45
N GLY A 206 -4.77 -11.87 -39.23
CA GLY A 206 -5.18 -12.09 -40.62
C GLY A 206 -6.62 -12.63 -40.79
N GLN A 207 -7.34 -12.88 -39.69
CA GLN A 207 -8.78 -13.17 -39.67
C GLN A 207 -9.56 -12.04 -39.01
N ILE A 208 -10.87 -11.97 -39.24
CA ILE A 208 -11.76 -11.03 -38.54
C ILE A 208 -11.81 -11.45 -37.06
N PRO A 209 -11.36 -10.60 -36.11
CA PRO A 209 -11.35 -10.96 -34.70
C PRO A 209 -12.77 -11.00 -34.13
N TYR A 210 -12.97 -11.84 -33.11
CA TYR A 210 -14.12 -11.72 -32.21
C TYR A 210 -13.90 -10.50 -31.32
N GLN A 211 -14.89 -9.60 -31.26
CA GLN A 211 -14.83 -8.40 -30.44
C GLN A 211 -15.82 -8.49 -29.29
N LEU A 212 -15.33 -8.23 -28.09
CA LEU A 212 -16.15 -8.13 -26.89
C LEU A 212 -15.98 -6.75 -26.25
N ILE A 213 -17.10 -6.10 -25.97
CA ILE A 213 -17.15 -4.89 -25.13
C ILE A 213 -17.38 -5.34 -23.70
N VAL A 214 -16.46 -4.98 -22.80
CA VAL A 214 -16.55 -5.35 -21.40
C VAL A 214 -17.45 -4.35 -20.67
N GLN A 215 -18.70 -4.73 -20.38
CA GLN A 215 -19.64 -3.90 -19.64
C GLN A 215 -19.60 -4.22 -18.13
N SER A 216 -19.60 -3.18 -17.29
CA SER A 216 -19.68 -3.33 -15.83
C SER A 216 -21.14 -3.33 -15.36
N PRO A 217 -21.62 -4.37 -14.65
CA PRO A 217 -22.99 -4.40 -14.10
C PRO A 217 -23.26 -3.29 -13.08
N GLU A 218 -22.23 -2.77 -12.42
CA GLU A 218 -22.35 -1.73 -11.39
C GLU A 218 -22.37 -0.31 -11.95
N HIS A 219 -21.93 -0.15 -13.20
CA HIS A 219 -21.93 1.11 -13.93
C HIS A 219 -22.28 0.84 -15.39
N PRO A 220 -23.57 0.61 -15.69
CA PRO A 220 -24.01 0.46 -17.07
C PRO A 220 -23.68 1.70 -17.90
N ASP A 221 -23.48 2.86 -17.24
CA ASP A 221 -23.18 4.15 -17.86
C ASP A 221 -21.67 4.47 -18.04
N GLY A 222 -20.75 3.53 -17.80
CA GLY A 222 -19.29 3.69 -18.07
C GLY A 222 -18.41 4.10 -16.88
N GLY A 223 -17.13 4.39 -17.14
CA GLY A 223 -16.17 4.93 -16.16
C GLY A 223 -15.01 4.01 -15.74
N TYR A 224 -14.79 2.89 -16.44
CA TYR A 224 -13.68 1.97 -16.21
C TYR A 224 -12.91 1.71 -17.53
N GLY A 225 -11.60 1.50 -17.46
CA GLY A 225 -10.75 1.15 -18.58
C GLY A 225 -9.91 2.29 -19.13
N ALA A 226 -9.47 3.24 -18.30
CA ALA A 226 -8.42 4.18 -18.71
C ALA A 226 -7.09 3.43 -18.93
N PRO A 227 -6.54 2.73 -17.91
CA PRO A 227 -5.58 1.66 -18.12
C PRO A 227 -6.26 0.27 -18.18
N VAL A 228 -5.71 -0.64 -18.97
CA VAL A 228 -6.18 -2.00 -19.23
C VAL A 228 -4.99 -2.97 -19.34
N ALA A 229 -5.18 -4.20 -18.89
CA ALA A 229 -4.17 -5.26 -19.07
C ALA A 229 -4.85 -6.60 -19.30
N ILE A 230 -4.15 -7.55 -19.92
CA ILE A 230 -4.67 -8.87 -20.28
C ILE A 230 -3.59 -9.97 -20.19
N ASP A 231 -3.84 -10.98 -19.37
CA ASP A 231 -2.99 -12.17 -19.29
C ASP A 231 -3.86 -13.44 -19.22
N SER A 232 -3.60 -14.38 -20.14
CA SER A 232 -4.10 -15.77 -20.07
C SER A 232 -5.59 -15.94 -19.74
N GLY A 233 -6.47 -15.20 -20.41
CA GLY A 233 -7.92 -15.28 -20.21
C GLY A 233 -8.43 -14.47 -19.00
N TYR A 234 -7.58 -13.66 -18.39
CA TYR A 234 -7.93 -12.66 -17.41
C TYR A 234 -7.64 -11.27 -17.97
N ALA A 235 -8.48 -10.30 -17.66
CA ALA A 235 -8.26 -8.91 -18.03
C ALA A 235 -8.54 -7.99 -16.83
N LEU A 236 -7.87 -6.86 -16.80
CA LEU A 236 -8.09 -5.79 -15.84
C LEU A 236 -8.52 -4.51 -16.56
N ALA A 237 -9.37 -3.75 -15.88
CA ALA A 237 -9.74 -2.40 -16.31
C ALA A 237 -9.72 -1.46 -15.11
N GLY A 238 -8.94 -0.39 -15.21
CA GLY A 238 -8.80 0.61 -14.14
C GLY A 238 -10.09 1.41 -13.94
N GLY A 239 -10.52 1.56 -12.71
CA GLY A 239 -11.69 2.37 -12.33
C GLY A 239 -11.34 3.70 -11.66
N PRO A 240 -12.35 4.48 -11.28
CA PRO A 240 -12.14 5.68 -10.47
C PRO A 240 -11.47 5.32 -9.12
N ALA A 241 -10.64 6.21 -8.60
CA ALA A 241 -9.82 6.09 -7.37
C ALA A 241 -10.46 5.26 -6.24
N ALA A 242 -11.71 5.62 -5.91
CA ALA A 242 -12.60 5.01 -4.94
C ALA A 242 -12.82 3.50 -5.07
N ARG A 243 -12.67 2.95 -6.28
CA ARG A 243 -13.22 1.65 -6.68
C ARG A 243 -12.18 0.69 -7.25
N GLY A 244 -10.90 1.11 -7.34
CA GLY A 244 -9.81 0.24 -7.77
C GLY A 244 -9.94 -0.24 -9.22
N ALA A 245 -9.39 -1.40 -9.53
CA ALA A 245 -9.53 -2.04 -10.85
C ALA A 245 -10.53 -3.20 -10.82
N LEU A 246 -11.28 -3.38 -11.90
CA LEU A 246 -12.14 -4.56 -12.08
C LEU A 246 -11.36 -5.68 -12.75
N ALA A 247 -11.51 -6.89 -12.23
CA ALA A 247 -10.98 -8.10 -12.84
C ALA A 247 -12.07 -8.85 -13.58
N PHE A 248 -11.72 -9.28 -14.79
CA PHE A 248 -12.58 -10.07 -15.66
C PHE A 248 -11.94 -11.41 -15.94
N ARG A 249 -12.78 -12.44 -16.01
CA ARG A 249 -12.38 -13.78 -16.41
C ARG A 249 -13.15 -14.22 -17.64
N ARG A 250 -12.43 -14.79 -18.60
CA ARG A 250 -12.99 -15.42 -19.79
C ARG A 250 -13.59 -16.77 -19.45
N ASP A 251 -14.85 -16.97 -19.81
CA ASP A 251 -15.46 -18.30 -19.86
C ASP A 251 -14.85 -19.08 -21.05
N PRO A 252 -14.24 -20.26 -20.82
CA PRO A 252 -13.59 -21.03 -21.89
C PRO A 252 -14.58 -21.57 -22.93
N THR A 253 -15.86 -21.71 -22.58
CA THR A 253 -16.93 -22.26 -23.42
C THR A 253 -17.61 -21.17 -24.24
N THR A 254 -17.96 -20.04 -23.61
CA THR A 254 -18.73 -18.97 -24.26
C THR A 254 -17.86 -17.85 -24.82
N ALA A 255 -16.58 -17.78 -24.44
CA ALA A 255 -15.66 -16.69 -24.76
C ALA A 255 -16.09 -15.32 -24.19
N ILE A 256 -17.03 -15.30 -23.24
CA ILE A 256 -17.51 -14.08 -22.60
C ILE A 256 -16.62 -13.78 -21.39
N TYR A 257 -16.22 -12.52 -21.26
CA TYR A 257 -15.55 -12.00 -20.07
C TYR A 257 -16.59 -11.50 -19.07
N THR A 258 -16.52 -11.97 -17.83
CA THR A 258 -17.39 -11.52 -16.74
C THR A 258 -16.56 -11.01 -15.57
N SER A 259 -17.03 -9.96 -14.89
CA SER A 259 -16.40 -9.45 -13.68
C SER A 259 -16.36 -10.55 -12.61
N THR A 260 -15.18 -10.83 -12.07
CA THR A 260 -14.96 -11.84 -11.03
C THR A 260 -14.49 -11.26 -9.72
N ASP A 261 -13.84 -10.09 -9.76
CA ASP A 261 -13.25 -9.51 -8.57
C ASP A 261 -13.00 -8.00 -8.73
N ARG A 262 -12.65 -7.36 -7.62
CA ARG A 262 -12.24 -5.97 -7.55
C ARG A 262 -10.94 -5.84 -6.77
N LEU A 263 -9.92 -5.33 -7.45
CA LEU A 263 -8.62 -5.05 -6.86
C LEU A 263 -8.73 -3.73 -6.10
N GLN A 264 -9.16 -3.82 -4.84
CA GLN A 264 -9.20 -2.72 -3.90
C GLN A 264 -8.10 -2.86 -2.85
N ARG A 265 -7.51 -1.73 -2.50
CA ARG A 265 -6.48 -1.66 -1.47
C ARG A 265 -7.11 -1.34 -0.12
N PRO A 266 -6.51 -1.79 0.98
CA PRO A 266 -6.98 -1.39 2.30
C PRO A 266 -6.90 0.13 2.51
N ASP A 267 -5.95 0.82 1.88
CA ASP A 267 -5.64 2.24 2.04
C ASP A 267 -6.27 3.15 0.94
N PHE A 268 -7.31 2.67 0.25
CA PHE A 268 -7.85 3.29 -0.98
C PHE A 268 -8.41 4.72 -0.83
N LEU A 269 -8.61 5.20 0.40
CA LEU A 269 -9.19 6.51 0.68
C LEU A 269 -8.16 7.66 0.53
N ASP A 270 -6.86 7.36 0.53
CA ASP A 270 -5.78 8.36 0.52
C ASP A 270 -5.09 8.53 -0.86
N VAL A 271 -5.72 8.01 -1.92
CA VAL A 271 -5.06 7.72 -3.20
C VAL A 271 -5.97 7.99 -4.40
N TYR A 272 -5.35 8.23 -5.55
CA TYR A 272 -6.03 8.50 -6.82
C TYR A 272 -6.22 7.21 -7.65
N SER A 273 -6.94 7.30 -8.77
CA SER A 273 -7.06 6.21 -9.75
C SER A 273 -5.67 5.71 -10.14
N PRO A 274 -5.50 4.40 -10.42
CA PRO A 274 -4.24 3.92 -10.93
C PRO A 274 -3.89 4.67 -12.22
N ARG A 275 -2.62 5.06 -12.36
CA ARG A 275 -2.13 5.67 -13.61
C ARG A 275 -1.98 4.61 -14.69
N ASP A 276 -1.50 3.44 -14.29
CA ASP A 276 -1.17 2.34 -15.17
C ASP A 276 -1.52 0.99 -14.52
N ILE A 277 -1.79 -0.02 -15.35
CA ILE A 277 -2.06 -1.39 -14.93
C ILE A 277 -1.30 -2.35 -15.82
N GLU A 278 -0.55 -3.26 -15.20
CA GLU A 278 0.15 -4.33 -15.92
C GLU A 278 -0.22 -5.71 -15.37
N MET A 279 -0.11 -6.74 -16.21
CA MET A 279 -0.29 -8.13 -15.82
C MET A 279 0.87 -9.00 -16.26
N SER A 280 1.29 -9.91 -15.37
CA SER A 280 2.23 -10.96 -15.75
C SER A 280 1.94 -12.22 -14.96
N GLU A 281 1.54 -13.28 -15.67
CA GLU A 281 1.15 -14.56 -15.09
C GLU A 281 0.01 -14.38 -14.06
N THR A 282 0.31 -14.60 -12.76
CA THR A 282 -0.63 -14.43 -11.66
C THR A 282 -0.58 -13.03 -11.03
N LEU A 283 0.36 -12.19 -11.43
CA LEU A 283 0.56 -10.86 -10.86
C LEU A 283 -0.23 -9.81 -11.63
N ALA A 284 -0.72 -8.84 -10.89
CA ALA A 284 -1.32 -7.61 -11.38
C ALA A 284 -0.69 -6.42 -10.66
N MET A 285 -0.26 -5.41 -11.41
CA MET A 285 0.36 -4.19 -10.89
C MET A 285 -0.58 -3.01 -11.10
N LEU A 286 -0.81 -2.22 -10.05
CA LEU A 286 -1.53 -0.95 -10.12
C LEU A 286 -0.59 0.17 -9.66
N THR A 287 -0.27 1.13 -10.53
CA THR A 287 0.66 2.23 -10.22
C THR A 287 -0.05 3.47 -9.68
N GLN A 288 0.50 4.10 -8.64
CA GLN A 288 -0.16 5.19 -7.90
C GLN A 288 0.79 6.35 -7.59
N PRO A 289 1.21 7.11 -8.61
CA PRO A 289 2.18 8.19 -8.44
C PRO A 289 1.74 9.33 -7.51
N ILE A 290 0.44 9.45 -7.22
CA ILE A 290 -0.14 10.51 -6.39
C ILE A 290 -0.51 9.99 -4.98
N ASP A 291 0.06 8.87 -4.53
CA ASP A 291 -0.09 8.38 -3.15
C ASP A 291 0.51 9.38 -2.14
N ARG A 292 -0.31 9.72 -1.13
CA ARG A 292 -0.03 10.74 -0.10
C ARG A 292 0.31 10.18 1.27
N LEU A 293 0.17 8.87 1.49
CA LEU A 293 0.29 8.26 2.81
C LEU A 293 1.66 8.47 3.48
N HIS A 294 2.65 8.95 2.73
CA HIS A 294 4.03 9.11 3.17
C HIS A 294 4.68 10.44 2.79
N GLY A 295 3.87 11.43 2.40
CA GLY A 295 4.31 12.73 1.89
C GLY A 295 3.55 13.11 0.63
N GLN A 296 3.53 14.40 0.31
CA GLN A 296 2.82 14.87 -0.89
C GLN A 296 3.46 14.27 -2.15
N TYR A 297 2.67 13.53 -2.94
CA TYR A 297 3.07 12.98 -4.25
C TYR A 297 4.32 12.08 -4.21
N THR A 298 4.47 11.31 -3.14
CA THR A 298 5.58 10.33 -3.02
C THR A 298 5.44 9.18 -4.01
N GLY A 299 4.21 8.71 -4.22
CA GLY A 299 3.90 7.60 -5.11
C GLY A 299 4.12 6.22 -4.49
N SER A 300 3.43 5.21 -5.03
CA SER A 300 3.58 3.80 -4.67
C SER A 300 3.08 2.89 -5.79
N ILE A 301 3.37 1.59 -5.68
CA ILE A 301 2.81 0.56 -6.57
C ILE A 301 2.20 -0.54 -5.70
N SER A 302 1.02 -1.00 -6.07
CA SER A 302 0.34 -2.12 -5.42
C SER A 302 0.36 -3.34 -6.33
N LEU A 303 0.81 -4.46 -5.78
CA LEU A 303 0.85 -5.76 -6.45
C LEU A 303 -0.25 -6.65 -5.89
N PHE A 304 -1.03 -7.23 -6.78
CA PHE A 304 -2.04 -8.23 -6.46
C PHE A 304 -1.61 -9.58 -7.04
N GLU A 305 -1.89 -10.64 -6.31
CA GLU A 305 -1.61 -12.01 -6.76
C GLU A 305 -2.92 -12.78 -6.87
N ARG A 306 -3.14 -13.37 -8.04
CA ARG A 306 -4.31 -14.19 -8.36
C ARG A 306 -4.15 -15.61 -7.82
N ASP A 307 -5.17 -16.09 -7.12
CA ASP A 307 -5.23 -17.48 -6.67
C ASP A 307 -5.77 -18.44 -7.75
N GLY A 308 -5.82 -19.74 -7.45
CA GLY A 308 -6.33 -20.76 -8.37
C GLY A 308 -7.83 -20.66 -8.67
N GLN A 309 -8.59 -19.85 -7.92
CA GLN A 309 -10.01 -19.58 -8.20
C GLN A 309 -10.21 -18.34 -9.07
N GLY A 310 -9.17 -17.52 -9.24
CA GLY A 310 -9.21 -16.27 -9.99
C GLY A 310 -9.48 -15.03 -9.14
N THR A 311 -9.41 -15.14 -7.82
CA THR A 311 -9.53 -14.03 -6.87
C THR A 311 -8.15 -13.42 -6.63
N TYR A 312 -8.08 -12.09 -6.56
CA TYR A 312 -6.87 -11.33 -6.33
C TYR A 312 -6.75 -10.93 -4.87
N ARG A 313 -5.61 -11.24 -4.27
CA ARG A 313 -5.22 -10.71 -2.96
C ARG A 313 -4.24 -9.56 -3.14
N HIS A 314 -4.32 -8.52 -2.31
CA HIS A 314 -3.28 -7.50 -2.26
C HIS A 314 -2.02 -8.11 -1.63
N ALA A 315 -1.02 -8.38 -2.46
CA ALA A 315 0.12 -9.22 -2.10
C ALA A 315 1.32 -8.40 -1.63
N ALA A 316 1.60 -7.27 -2.27
CA ALA A 316 2.71 -6.40 -1.88
C ALA A 316 2.47 -4.93 -2.22
N LYS A 317 3.19 -4.04 -1.52
CA LYS A 317 3.31 -2.62 -1.84
C LYS A 317 4.78 -2.28 -2.07
N LEU A 318 5.11 -1.75 -3.25
CA LEU A 318 6.47 -1.33 -3.61
C LEU A 318 6.65 0.15 -3.30
N LEU A 319 7.81 0.48 -2.72
CA LEU A 319 8.18 1.83 -2.30
C LEU A 319 9.66 2.07 -2.57
N ALA A 320 10.02 3.26 -3.04
CA ALA A 320 11.42 3.68 -3.10
C ALA A 320 12.00 3.85 -1.68
N SER A 321 13.21 3.32 -1.45
CA SER A 321 13.93 3.45 -0.17
C SER A 321 14.17 4.92 0.22
N ASP A 322 14.45 5.79 -0.75
CA ASP A 322 14.70 7.22 -0.60
C ASP A 322 13.46 8.08 -0.94
N ARG A 323 12.26 7.52 -0.74
CA ARG A 323 11.00 8.21 -1.04
C ARG A 323 10.94 9.61 -0.40
N GLY A 324 10.50 10.56 -1.20
CA GLY A 324 10.40 11.98 -0.84
C GLY A 324 9.24 12.67 -1.55
N PRO A 325 8.88 13.90 -1.12
CA PRO A 325 7.80 14.64 -1.76
C PRO A 325 8.10 14.89 -3.25
N ASP A 326 7.04 14.96 -4.06
CA ASP A 326 7.10 15.30 -5.48
C ASP A 326 7.93 14.35 -6.36
N GLN A 327 8.10 13.09 -5.93
CA GLN A 327 8.82 12.07 -6.72
C GLN A 327 7.94 11.33 -7.74
N TYR A 328 6.63 11.23 -7.49
CA TYR A 328 5.68 10.55 -8.37
C TYR A 328 6.08 9.10 -8.72
N PHE A 329 6.56 8.34 -7.74
CA PHE A 329 6.95 6.94 -7.92
C PHE A 329 5.80 6.10 -8.50
N GLY A 330 6.06 5.41 -9.62
CA GLY A 330 5.04 4.69 -10.39
C GLY A 330 4.50 5.45 -11.61
N ASN A 331 5.04 6.61 -11.95
CA ASN A 331 4.69 7.32 -13.20
C ASN A 331 5.07 6.54 -14.46
N TRP A 332 6.21 5.85 -14.41
CA TRP A 332 6.71 4.98 -15.46
C TRP A 332 7.12 3.69 -14.77
N ALA A 333 6.42 2.60 -15.07
CA ALA A 333 6.75 1.31 -14.52
C ALA A 333 6.47 0.23 -15.55
N ASP A 334 7.15 -0.90 -15.42
CA ASP A 334 6.92 -2.08 -16.24
C ASP A 334 7.00 -3.32 -15.34
N LEU A 335 6.15 -4.31 -15.60
CA LEU A 335 6.08 -5.59 -14.89
C LEU A 335 6.27 -6.73 -15.89
N ARG A 336 7.33 -7.51 -15.70
CA ARG A 336 7.59 -8.70 -16.51
C ARG A 336 8.03 -9.86 -15.64
N GLY A 337 7.28 -10.95 -15.69
CA GLY A 337 7.45 -12.09 -14.79
C GLY A 337 7.37 -11.65 -13.33
N ARG A 338 8.48 -11.78 -12.60
CA ARG A 338 8.61 -11.33 -11.20
C ARG A 338 9.55 -10.14 -11.04
N GLN A 339 9.74 -9.34 -12.09
CA GLN A 339 10.56 -8.13 -12.07
C GLN A 339 9.70 -6.90 -12.31
N VAL A 340 9.96 -5.84 -11.54
CA VAL A 340 9.35 -4.51 -11.75
C VAL A 340 10.45 -3.48 -11.90
N ALA A 341 10.40 -2.69 -12.98
CA ALA A 341 11.23 -1.51 -13.14
C ALA A 341 10.36 -0.26 -12.92
N VAL A 342 10.88 0.74 -12.21
CA VAL A 342 10.15 2.00 -11.94
C VAL A 342 11.07 3.19 -12.18
N GLY A 343 10.68 4.05 -13.10
CA GLY A 343 11.37 5.31 -13.35
C GLY A 343 10.93 6.42 -12.40
N VAL A 344 11.90 7.16 -11.86
CA VAL A 344 11.66 8.36 -11.04
C VAL A 344 12.50 9.51 -11.58
N LEU A 345 11.82 10.46 -12.21
CA LEU A 345 12.46 11.62 -12.83
C LEU A 345 13.11 12.56 -11.81
N ALA A 346 12.44 12.80 -10.68
CA ALA A 346 12.85 13.80 -9.69
C ALA A 346 14.27 13.58 -9.11
N ASN A 347 14.70 12.32 -8.98
CA ASN A 347 16.02 11.95 -8.49
C ASN A 347 16.84 11.16 -9.53
N ARG A 348 16.39 11.22 -10.79
CA ARG A 348 17.07 10.66 -11.97
C ARG A 348 17.52 9.21 -11.79
N SER A 349 16.58 8.36 -11.39
CA SER A 349 16.84 6.97 -11.02
C SER A 349 15.82 6.01 -11.61
N VAL A 350 16.26 4.79 -11.96
CA VAL A 350 15.39 3.63 -12.18
C VAL A 350 15.56 2.68 -10.99
N TYR A 351 14.44 2.25 -10.43
CA TYR A 351 14.34 1.32 -9.31
C TYR A 351 13.96 -0.05 -9.86
N VAL A 352 14.68 -1.09 -9.48
CA VAL A 352 14.40 -2.47 -9.90
C VAL A 352 14.02 -3.31 -8.69
N TYR A 353 12.88 -4.00 -8.77
CA TYR A 353 12.37 -4.90 -7.74
C TYR A 353 12.37 -6.32 -8.27
N GLU A 354 13.10 -7.19 -7.57
CA GLU A 354 13.01 -8.64 -7.73
C GLU A 354 11.95 -9.16 -6.76
N LEU A 355 10.80 -9.58 -7.27
CA LEU A 355 9.68 -10.00 -6.44
C LEU A 355 9.93 -11.42 -5.89
N PRO A 356 9.78 -11.65 -4.58
CA PRO A 356 10.01 -12.97 -3.98
C PRO A 356 9.03 -13.99 -4.57
N PRO A 357 9.34 -15.29 -4.61
CA PRO A 357 8.44 -16.33 -5.13
C PRO A 357 7.14 -16.48 -4.32
N SER A 358 7.09 -15.90 -3.12
CA SER A 358 5.92 -15.86 -2.26
C SER A 358 5.84 -14.53 -1.53
N PHE A 359 4.63 -14.00 -1.37
CA PHE A 359 4.35 -12.81 -0.57
C PHE A 359 3.84 -13.14 0.84
N GLU A 360 3.90 -14.42 1.24
CA GLU A 360 3.49 -14.82 2.58
C GLU A 360 4.39 -14.17 3.64
N GLN A 361 3.76 -13.67 4.70
CA GLN A 361 4.45 -13.08 5.81
C GLN A 361 4.19 -13.85 7.11
N PRO A 362 5.14 -13.81 8.05
CA PRO A 362 4.87 -14.25 9.41
C PRO A 362 3.68 -13.49 9.98
N ALA A 363 2.79 -14.20 10.67
CA ALA A 363 1.66 -13.58 11.36
C ALA A 363 2.14 -12.51 12.36
N THR A 364 1.29 -11.51 12.57
CA THR A 364 1.42 -10.57 13.68
C THR A 364 1.41 -11.33 14.99
N LEU A 365 2.41 -11.06 15.83
CA LEU A 365 2.50 -11.60 17.17
C LEU A 365 1.99 -10.55 18.15
N GLN A 366 1.34 -11.00 19.21
CA GLN A 366 0.93 -10.15 20.32
C GLN A 366 1.16 -10.87 21.63
N ASP A 367 1.71 -10.15 22.60
CA ASP A 367 1.75 -10.57 23.99
C ASP A 367 1.14 -9.47 24.88
N SER A 368 -0.01 -9.78 25.46
CA SER A 368 -0.69 -8.97 26.47
C SER A 368 -0.40 -9.45 27.90
N PHE A 369 0.38 -10.52 28.07
CA PHE A 369 0.71 -11.15 29.35
C PHE A 369 -0.50 -11.68 30.14
N GLU A 370 -1.69 -11.71 29.53
CA GLU A 370 -2.93 -12.11 30.20
C GLU A 370 -3.06 -13.60 30.48
N ASP A 371 -2.23 -14.41 29.84
CA ASP A 371 -2.06 -15.82 30.19
C ASP A 371 -1.24 -16.02 31.48
N GLY A 372 -0.70 -14.94 32.06
CA GLY A 372 0.08 -14.94 33.29
C GLY A 372 1.50 -15.46 33.12
N ASN A 373 2.00 -15.62 31.89
CA ASN A 373 3.36 -16.06 31.64
C ASN A 373 4.08 -15.13 30.63
N ALA A 374 5.40 -15.29 30.58
CA ALA A 374 6.29 -14.61 29.62
C ALA A 374 7.35 -15.63 29.17
N SER A 375 6.91 -16.86 28.91
CA SER A 375 7.79 -18.03 28.67
C SER A 375 8.57 -17.94 27.36
N ASP A 376 8.06 -17.14 26.43
CA ASP A 376 8.67 -16.75 25.17
C ASP A 376 9.58 -15.53 25.28
N TRP A 377 9.75 -14.93 26.46
CA TRP A 377 10.69 -13.83 26.68
C TRP A 377 12.00 -14.30 27.31
N ASN A 378 13.11 -13.75 26.82
CA ASN A 378 14.47 -14.04 27.31
C ASN A 378 15.08 -12.80 27.96
N PRO A 379 14.97 -12.62 29.29
CA PRO A 379 15.68 -11.58 30.01
C PRO A 379 17.20 -11.72 29.86
N LEU A 380 17.90 -10.63 29.52
CA LEU A 380 19.35 -10.59 29.52
C LEU A 380 19.89 -10.50 30.96
N ALA A 381 21.16 -10.90 31.15
CA ALA A 381 21.83 -10.83 32.44
C ALA A 381 21.75 -9.41 33.06
N GLY A 382 21.42 -9.34 34.35
CA GLY A 382 21.22 -8.08 35.09
C GLY A 382 19.78 -7.53 35.02
N SER A 383 18.90 -8.15 34.25
CA SER A 383 17.48 -7.80 34.18
C SER A 383 16.67 -8.52 35.26
N SER A 384 15.59 -7.87 35.72
CA SER A 384 14.64 -8.44 36.69
C SER A 384 13.21 -8.25 36.17
N PHE A 385 12.79 -9.13 35.26
CA PHE A 385 11.46 -9.11 34.65
C PHE A 385 10.55 -10.19 35.22
N THR A 386 9.29 -9.83 35.49
CA THR A 386 8.24 -10.77 35.95
C THR A 386 6.88 -10.31 35.46
N VAL A 387 5.97 -11.24 35.14
CA VAL A 387 4.55 -10.89 34.92
C VAL A 387 3.92 -10.52 36.27
N ALA A 388 3.29 -9.35 36.33
CA ALA A 388 2.67 -8.80 37.53
C ALA A 388 1.22 -8.38 37.25
N THR A 389 0.32 -8.71 38.18
CA THR A 389 -1.09 -8.27 38.13
C THR A 389 -1.22 -6.81 38.57
N THR A 390 -1.98 -6.03 37.81
CA THR A 390 -2.41 -4.67 38.18
C THR A 390 -3.92 -4.65 38.44
N ALA A 391 -4.48 -3.47 38.71
CA ALA A 391 -5.92 -3.34 38.89
C ALA A 391 -6.74 -3.57 37.60
N ALA A 392 -6.11 -3.45 36.43
CA ALA A 392 -6.81 -3.45 35.14
C ALA A 392 -6.37 -4.58 34.19
N SER A 393 -5.14 -5.09 34.32
CA SER A 393 -4.51 -6.04 33.39
C SER A 393 -3.23 -6.62 34.02
N ARG A 394 -2.56 -7.56 33.37
CA ARG A 394 -1.23 -8.05 33.68
C ARG A 394 -0.18 -7.33 32.84
N VAL A 395 1.00 -7.13 33.42
CA VAL A 395 2.10 -6.41 32.78
C VAL A 395 3.41 -7.15 32.97
N TYR A 396 4.32 -7.04 32.02
CA TYR A 396 5.69 -7.51 32.15
C TYR A 396 6.54 -6.44 32.82
N ARG A 397 6.75 -6.62 34.13
CA ARG A 397 7.36 -5.62 35.00
C ARG A 397 8.85 -5.82 35.11
N GLN A 398 9.59 -4.77 34.80
CA GLN A 398 11.01 -4.64 35.11
C GLN A 398 11.18 -3.90 36.45
N THR A 399 12.04 -4.42 37.34
CA THR A 399 12.28 -3.81 38.67
C THR A 399 13.73 -3.33 38.95
N SER A 400 14.72 -3.73 38.16
CA SER A 400 16.13 -3.41 38.42
C SER A 400 16.48 -1.98 37.95
N THR A 401 17.10 -1.18 38.83
CA THR A 401 17.61 0.16 38.48
C THR A 401 19.13 0.23 38.43
N VAL A 402 19.81 -0.93 38.40
CA VAL A 402 21.27 -1.01 38.58
C VAL A 402 22.02 -0.82 37.27
N SER A 403 21.60 -1.52 36.21
CA SER A 403 22.33 -1.64 34.94
C SER A 403 21.40 -1.57 33.73
N ASN A 404 21.94 -1.94 32.56
CA ASN A 404 21.11 -2.29 31.42
C ASN A 404 20.18 -3.46 31.79
N ALA A 405 18.96 -3.40 31.32
CA ALA A 405 17.97 -4.46 31.41
C ALA A 405 17.28 -4.59 30.06
N ALA A 406 17.15 -5.82 29.57
CA ALA A 406 16.47 -6.11 28.32
C ALA A 406 15.80 -7.47 28.40
N ALA A 407 14.73 -7.64 27.64
CA ALA A 407 14.14 -8.94 27.40
C ALA A 407 13.84 -9.05 25.91
N LEU A 408 14.35 -10.12 25.29
CA LEU A 408 14.18 -10.40 23.87
C LEU A 408 13.07 -11.42 23.67
N TRP A 409 12.17 -11.13 22.73
CA TRP A 409 11.06 -12.00 22.41
C TRP A 409 11.55 -13.15 21.51
N SER A 410 11.31 -14.40 21.92
CA SER A 410 11.68 -15.60 21.19
C SER A 410 10.97 -15.67 19.84
N ASN A 411 11.59 -16.31 18.85
CA ASN A 411 11.01 -16.54 17.52
C ASN A 411 10.63 -15.25 16.77
N THR A 412 11.30 -14.14 17.08
CA THR A 412 11.12 -12.85 16.42
C THR A 412 12.30 -12.45 15.54
N ASP A 413 13.22 -13.37 15.24
CA ASP A 413 14.30 -13.09 14.28
C ASP A 413 13.71 -12.90 12.88
N ARG A 414 13.64 -11.64 12.44
CA ARG A 414 12.99 -11.21 11.20
C ARG A 414 13.77 -10.07 10.57
N THR A 415 13.65 -9.92 9.26
CA THR A 415 14.30 -8.82 8.53
C THR A 415 13.55 -7.51 8.69
N ASN A 416 12.24 -7.54 8.45
CA ASN A 416 11.33 -6.42 8.67
C ASN A 416 10.59 -6.59 10.01
N GLN A 417 10.62 -5.52 10.81
CA GLN A 417 10.03 -5.52 12.16
C GLN A 417 9.36 -4.18 12.45
N SER A 418 8.10 -4.23 12.85
CA SER A 418 7.37 -3.15 13.51
C SER A 418 6.97 -3.65 14.89
N ILE A 419 7.69 -3.21 15.93
CA ILE A 419 7.36 -3.53 17.32
C ILE A 419 6.68 -2.33 17.97
N GLU A 420 5.54 -2.57 18.61
CA GLU A 420 4.78 -1.56 19.34
C GLU A 420 4.42 -2.07 20.74
N ALA A 421 4.56 -1.23 21.78
CA ALA A 421 4.21 -1.61 23.15
C ALA A 421 3.69 -0.43 23.97
N ASP A 422 2.85 -0.71 24.96
CA ASP A 422 2.49 0.22 26.02
C ASP A 422 3.55 0.15 27.13
N ILE A 423 4.32 1.23 27.32
CA ILE A 423 5.40 1.29 28.31
C ILE A 423 5.11 2.38 29.34
N LYS A 424 4.98 1.99 30.62
CA LYS A 424 4.77 2.90 31.75
C LYS A 424 6.01 2.92 32.66
N PRO A 425 6.91 3.91 32.54
CA PRO A 425 8.04 4.05 33.46
C PRO A 425 7.54 4.42 34.87
N THR A 426 7.94 3.66 35.88
CA THR A 426 7.48 3.84 37.27
C THR A 426 8.54 4.48 38.16
N ALA A 427 9.83 4.28 37.85
CA ALA A 427 10.94 4.92 38.56
C ALA A 427 12.21 4.98 37.70
N PHE A 428 13.07 5.96 38.00
CA PHE A 428 14.47 6.00 37.54
C PHE A 428 15.42 5.80 38.72
N ALA A 429 16.61 5.25 38.48
CA ALA A 429 17.66 5.20 39.50
C ALA A 429 17.93 6.59 40.09
N SER A 430 18.23 6.69 41.38
CA SER A 430 18.58 7.95 42.04
C SER A 430 19.95 8.49 41.64
N THR A 431 20.85 7.64 41.14
CA THR A 431 22.20 8.04 40.72
C THR A 431 22.16 9.02 39.54
N PRO A 432 23.04 10.04 39.46
CA PRO A 432 23.13 10.92 38.28
C PRO A 432 23.42 10.16 36.98
N GLY A 433 23.18 10.82 35.84
CA GLY A 433 23.49 10.31 34.49
C GLY A 433 22.26 9.87 33.70
N ASP A 434 22.50 9.14 32.60
CA ASP A 434 21.46 8.67 31.69
C ASP A 434 20.58 7.60 32.34
N LYS A 435 19.26 7.70 32.16
CA LYS A 435 18.27 6.64 32.40
C LYS A 435 17.24 6.68 31.30
N TRP A 436 16.81 5.53 30.82
CA TRP A 436 15.89 5.46 29.69
C TRP A 436 15.15 4.14 29.61
N PHE A 437 14.09 4.13 28.82
CA PHE A 437 13.32 2.95 28.40
C PHE A 437 13.04 3.00 26.90
N GLY A 438 12.72 1.88 26.29
CA GLY A 438 12.43 1.81 24.87
C GLY A 438 12.32 0.39 24.32
N LEU A 439 12.40 0.30 23.01
CA LEU A 439 12.29 -0.92 22.21
C LEU A 439 13.60 -1.18 21.47
N VAL A 440 13.79 -2.44 21.10
CA VAL A 440 14.93 -2.93 20.33
C VAL A 440 14.45 -3.80 19.18
N THR A 441 15.09 -3.68 18.02
CA THR A 441 14.86 -4.48 16.81
C THR A 441 16.19 -4.91 16.22
N ARG A 442 16.16 -5.93 15.36
CA ARG A 442 17.34 -6.50 14.69
C ARG A 442 18.47 -6.83 15.67
N TYR A 443 18.11 -7.31 16.87
CA TYR A 443 19.09 -7.72 17.87
C TYR A 443 19.64 -9.10 17.54
N THR A 444 20.85 -9.12 16.98
CA THR A 444 21.60 -10.36 16.75
C THR A 444 22.42 -10.70 18.00
N ASP A 445 23.11 -9.71 18.56
CA ASP A 445 23.90 -9.83 19.79
C ASP A 445 24.09 -8.48 20.51
N ALA A 446 24.86 -8.48 21.61
CA ALA A 446 25.11 -7.28 22.41
C ALA A 446 25.93 -6.18 21.70
N ALA A 447 26.51 -6.47 20.54
CA ALA A 447 27.30 -5.56 19.72
C ALA A 447 26.54 -5.08 18.48
N ASN A 448 25.35 -5.61 18.17
CA ASN A 448 24.65 -5.42 16.90
C ASN A 448 23.12 -5.37 17.08
N TYR A 449 22.53 -4.17 17.05
CA TYR A 449 21.08 -3.93 17.13
C TYR A 449 20.66 -2.48 16.83
N TYR A 450 19.39 -2.27 16.45
CA TYR A 450 18.74 -0.95 16.48
C TYR A 450 17.88 -0.81 17.73
N TYR A 451 17.81 0.39 18.29
CA TYR A 451 17.03 0.65 19.49
C TYR A 451 16.66 2.11 19.64
N ILE A 452 15.61 2.33 20.43
CA ILE A 452 15.18 3.67 20.83
C ILE A 452 15.43 3.88 22.32
N THR A 453 15.74 5.12 22.69
CA THR A 453 15.89 5.53 24.08
C THR A 453 15.00 6.73 24.37
N ILE A 454 13.98 6.56 25.20
CA ILE A 454 13.18 7.65 25.79
C ILE A 454 13.78 7.98 27.16
N ARG A 455 14.35 9.16 27.30
CA ARG A 455 15.31 9.50 28.35
C ARG A 455 14.74 10.41 29.42
N ASN A 456 15.27 10.30 30.64
CA ASN A 456 14.91 11.15 31.78
C ASN A 456 15.28 12.64 31.62
N ASN A 457 16.03 13.01 30.58
CA ASN A 457 16.33 14.39 30.20
C ASN A 457 15.39 14.93 29.10
N ASN A 458 14.24 14.28 28.88
CA ASN A 458 13.22 14.66 27.90
C ASN A 458 13.64 14.57 26.43
N THR A 459 14.53 13.62 26.11
CA THR A 459 14.94 13.35 24.72
C THR A 459 14.59 11.93 24.31
N LEU A 460 14.20 11.77 23.05
CA LEU A 460 14.07 10.50 22.35
C LEU A 460 15.21 10.40 21.34
N LEU A 461 15.95 9.28 21.35
CA LEU A 461 16.97 8.99 20.35
C LEU A 461 16.66 7.68 19.64
N LEU A 462 16.74 7.69 18.30
CA LEU A 462 16.87 6.48 17.48
C LEU A 462 18.36 6.18 17.30
N ARG A 463 18.79 4.96 17.62
CA ARG A 463 20.20 4.60 17.71
C ARG A 463 20.47 3.24 17.08
N ARG A 464 21.70 3.09 16.59
CA ARG A 464 22.29 1.85 16.10
C ARG A 464 23.45 1.44 17.00
N MET A 465 23.62 0.15 17.22
CA MET A 465 24.83 -0.48 17.75
C MET A 465 25.39 -1.38 16.64
N VAL A 466 26.62 -1.15 16.19
CA VAL A 466 27.32 -2.02 15.24
C VAL A 466 28.74 -2.25 15.75
N ASN A 467 29.16 -3.51 15.85
CA ASN A 467 30.46 -3.90 16.38
C ASN A 467 30.78 -3.23 17.74
N GLY A 468 29.77 -3.09 18.60
CA GLY A 468 29.89 -2.50 19.95
C GLY A 468 30.01 -0.98 19.97
N THR A 469 29.88 -0.31 18.83
CA THR A 469 29.89 1.15 18.72
C THR A 469 28.48 1.67 18.52
N PHE A 470 28.06 2.61 19.37
CA PHE A 470 26.77 3.25 19.21
C PHE A 470 26.83 4.44 18.25
N THR A 471 25.77 4.64 17.48
CA THR A 471 25.55 5.83 16.64
C THR A 471 24.13 6.33 16.87
N THR A 472 23.95 7.63 17.07
CA THR A 472 22.61 8.24 17.06
C THR A 472 22.27 8.58 15.62
N LEU A 473 21.14 8.05 15.14
CA LEU A 473 20.67 8.25 13.76
C LEU A 473 19.72 9.44 13.67
N ALA A 474 18.85 9.59 14.68
CA ALA A 474 17.90 10.69 14.78
C ALA A 474 17.54 11.00 16.24
N SER A 475 17.02 12.21 16.48
CA SER A 475 16.65 12.67 17.82
C SER A 475 15.43 13.57 17.80
N ALA A 476 14.64 13.55 18.88
CA ALA A 476 13.52 14.44 19.10
C ALA A 476 13.34 14.78 20.59
N GLU A 477 12.58 15.84 20.88
CA GLU A 477 12.14 16.15 22.23
C GLU A 477 10.89 15.34 22.60
N LEU A 478 10.88 14.80 23.81
CA LEU A 478 9.73 14.09 24.37
C LEU A 478 9.74 14.23 25.89
N ALA A 479 8.76 14.96 26.44
CA ALA A 479 8.60 15.09 27.88
C ALA A 479 8.25 13.75 28.54
N VAL A 480 9.03 13.35 29.55
CA VAL A 480 8.83 12.09 30.28
C VAL A 480 8.16 12.34 31.62
N THR A 481 7.03 11.67 31.85
CA THR A 481 6.27 11.68 33.10
C THR A 481 6.18 10.26 33.63
N LEU A 482 6.63 10.05 34.88
CA LEU A 482 6.49 8.75 35.53
C LEU A 482 5.01 8.40 35.74
N ASN A 483 4.69 7.10 35.67
CA ASN A 483 3.35 6.54 35.80
C ASN A 483 2.36 6.93 34.68
N ARG A 484 2.84 7.59 33.62
CA ARG A 484 2.12 7.74 32.35
C ARG A 484 2.47 6.58 31.43
N SER A 485 1.49 5.96 30.77
CA SER A 485 1.76 5.01 29.69
C SER A 485 2.12 5.75 28.40
N TYR A 486 3.11 5.24 27.69
CA TYR A 486 3.52 5.68 26.35
C TYR A 486 3.27 4.53 25.38
N ARG A 487 2.49 4.75 24.31
CA ARG A 487 2.41 3.77 23.21
C ARG A 487 3.59 4.03 22.28
N VAL A 488 4.59 3.16 22.32
CA VAL A 488 5.86 3.36 21.63
C VAL A 488 5.96 2.37 20.48
N ARG A 489 6.29 2.84 19.27
CA ARG A 489 6.52 2.01 18.08
C ARG A 489 7.90 2.24 17.50
N LEU A 490 8.61 1.16 17.19
CA LEU A 490 9.86 1.15 16.42
C LEU A 490 9.65 0.28 15.17
N GLU A 491 9.73 0.92 14.02
CA GLU A 491 9.67 0.25 12.72
C GLU A 491 11.07 0.24 12.11
N THR A 492 11.55 -0.93 11.71
CA THR A 492 12.76 -1.16 10.93
C THR A 492 12.38 -2.05 9.73
N ILE A 493 11.96 -1.40 8.65
CA ILE A 493 11.41 -2.02 7.43
C ILE A 493 12.34 -1.65 6.28
N GLY A 494 12.93 -2.64 5.61
CA GLY A 494 14.00 -2.41 4.64
C GLY A 494 15.15 -1.64 5.30
N THR A 495 15.56 -0.55 4.66
CA THR A 495 16.54 0.41 5.17
C THR A 495 15.92 1.54 5.98
N ARG A 496 14.58 1.64 6.06
CA ARG A 496 13.90 2.75 6.74
C ARG A 496 13.59 2.44 8.19
N LEU A 497 13.98 3.36 9.08
CA LEU A 497 13.75 3.29 10.52
C LEU A 497 12.85 4.43 10.96
N ARG A 498 11.73 4.13 11.63
CA ARG A 498 10.78 5.14 12.15
C ARG A 498 10.43 4.88 13.60
N VAL A 499 10.26 5.97 14.35
CA VAL A 499 9.86 5.92 15.76
C VAL A 499 8.60 6.74 15.97
N PHE A 500 7.57 6.10 16.50
CA PHE A 500 6.32 6.75 16.88
C PHE A 500 6.12 6.68 18.39
N VAL A 501 5.57 7.74 18.96
CA VAL A 501 5.08 7.73 20.35
C VAL A 501 3.70 8.36 20.37
N ASP A 502 2.73 7.64 20.93
CA ASP A 502 1.32 8.00 20.96
C ASP A 502 0.81 8.35 19.54
N ASN A 503 1.13 7.48 18.58
CA ASN A 503 0.85 7.59 17.13
C ASN A 503 1.47 8.80 16.41
N ARG A 504 2.36 9.57 17.05
CA ARG A 504 3.10 10.68 16.41
C ARG A 504 4.49 10.25 15.98
N LEU A 505 4.85 10.43 14.71
CA LEU A 505 6.21 10.23 14.20
C LEU A 505 7.16 11.24 14.87
N LEU A 506 8.18 10.75 15.56
CA LEU A 506 9.15 11.59 16.28
C LEU A 506 10.54 11.56 15.66
N ALA A 507 10.96 10.42 15.14
CA ALA A 507 12.29 10.25 14.57
C ALA A 507 12.23 9.32 13.37
N GLU A 508 13.05 9.60 12.37
CA GLU A 508 13.20 8.80 11.16
C GLU A 508 14.66 8.83 10.69
N ALA A 509 15.15 7.72 10.17
CA ALA A 509 16.45 7.59 9.52
C ALA A 509 16.43 6.50 8.43
N SER A 510 17.45 6.49 7.57
CA SER A 510 17.75 5.37 6.67
C SER A 510 19.10 4.75 7.06
N ASP A 511 19.14 3.43 7.19
CA ASP A 511 20.31 2.66 7.64
C ASP A 511 20.19 1.18 7.23
N ASP A 512 21.23 0.64 6.60
CA ASP A 512 21.29 -0.72 6.04
C ASP A 512 22.29 -1.64 6.77
N ALA A 513 22.91 -1.17 7.87
CA ALA A 513 24.02 -1.90 8.48
C ALA A 513 23.63 -3.18 9.23
N LEU A 514 22.34 -3.36 9.55
CA LEU A 514 21.78 -4.57 10.15
C LEU A 514 20.49 -4.90 9.42
N ASP A 515 20.34 -6.14 8.99
CA ASP A 515 19.25 -6.60 8.12
C ASP A 515 18.31 -7.62 8.79
N HIS A 516 18.68 -8.23 9.92
CA HIS A 516 17.85 -9.16 10.69
C HIS A 516 18.17 -9.17 12.20
N GLY A 517 17.41 -9.93 12.98
CA GLY A 517 17.63 -10.14 14.42
C GLY A 517 16.32 -10.10 15.21
N ARG A 518 16.38 -10.30 16.53
CA ARG A 518 15.18 -10.36 17.40
C ARG A 518 14.68 -8.98 17.82
N ALA A 519 13.40 -8.90 18.16
CA ALA A 519 12.77 -7.73 18.75
C ALA A 519 12.62 -7.89 20.28
N GLY A 520 12.42 -6.78 20.99
CA GLY A 520 12.13 -6.82 22.42
C GLY A 520 12.09 -5.45 23.09
N VAL A 521 12.22 -5.47 24.41
CA VAL A 521 12.27 -4.25 25.24
C VAL A 521 13.65 -4.07 25.83
N MET A 522 14.08 -2.81 25.93
CA MET A 522 15.37 -2.46 26.51
C MET A 522 15.27 -1.18 27.32
N MET A 523 15.99 -1.13 28.43
CA MET A 523 16.02 0.01 29.33
C MET A 523 17.31 0.04 30.14
N TYR A 524 17.67 1.22 30.62
CA TYR A 524 18.85 1.42 31.44
C TYR A 524 18.47 2.18 32.69
N LYS A 525 18.70 1.56 33.85
CA LYS A 525 18.46 2.17 35.18
C LYS A 525 17.02 2.71 35.37
N THR A 526 16.03 1.99 34.82
CA THR A 526 14.62 2.39 34.80
C THR A 526 13.76 1.20 35.18
N GLN A 527 12.80 1.41 36.10
CA GLN A 527 11.68 0.49 36.33
C GLN A 527 10.53 0.86 35.40
N ALA A 528 9.91 -0.15 34.78
CA ALA A 528 8.78 0.05 33.89
C ALA A 528 7.85 -1.16 33.89
N ASP A 529 6.56 -0.88 33.68
CA ASP A 529 5.57 -1.88 33.29
C ASP A 529 5.47 -1.85 31.76
N VAL A 530 5.59 -3.00 31.11
CA VAL A 530 5.36 -3.20 29.67
C VAL A 530 4.10 -4.04 29.47
N ASP A 531 3.26 -3.65 28.53
CA ASP A 531 2.03 -4.38 28.17
C ASP A 531 1.79 -4.25 26.65
N ASN A 532 0.95 -5.11 26.10
CA ASN A 532 0.42 -5.06 24.76
C ASN A 532 1.51 -5.00 23.67
N VAL A 533 2.50 -5.88 23.77
CA VAL A 533 3.59 -5.91 22.79
C VAL A 533 3.08 -6.54 21.52
N VAL A 534 3.06 -5.79 20.43
CA VAL A 534 2.65 -6.24 19.10
C VAL A 534 3.88 -6.21 18.19
N LEU A 535 4.09 -7.28 17.42
CA LEU A 535 5.15 -7.36 16.42
C LEU A 535 4.58 -7.80 15.07
N SER A 536 4.73 -6.96 14.05
CA SER A 536 4.40 -7.26 12.66
C SER A 536 5.64 -7.17 11.75
N SER A 537 5.55 -7.78 10.57
CA SER A 537 6.60 -7.71 9.54
C SER A 537 6.38 -6.58 8.53
N ASN A 538 5.33 -5.79 8.73
CA ASN A 538 5.00 -4.62 7.94
C ASN A 538 5.04 -3.37 8.81
N PRO A 539 5.20 -2.18 8.22
CA PRO A 539 4.83 -0.97 8.91
C PRO A 539 3.33 -0.99 9.21
N GLN A 540 2.91 -0.28 10.27
CA GLN A 540 1.49 -0.10 10.54
C GLN A 540 0.83 0.57 9.32
N THR A 541 -0.19 -0.07 8.76
CA THR A 541 -0.83 0.35 7.51
C THR A 541 -2.12 1.10 7.81
N THR A 542 -2.26 2.30 7.25
CA THR A 542 -3.52 3.06 7.33
C THR A 542 -4.59 2.37 6.49
N LEU A 543 -5.72 2.05 7.10
CA LEU A 543 -6.88 1.45 6.43
C LEU A 543 -7.95 2.50 6.10
N ALA A 544 -8.11 3.51 6.97
CA ALA A 544 -8.95 4.66 6.69
C ALA A 544 -8.55 5.83 7.58
N THR A 545 -8.60 7.04 7.06
CA THR A 545 -8.44 8.28 7.83
C THR A 545 -9.52 9.26 7.43
N HIS A 546 -10.39 9.60 8.38
CA HIS A 546 -11.42 10.62 8.18
C HIS A 546 -11.29 11.69 9.26
N GLN A 547 -10.74 12.83 8.85
CA GLN A 547 -10.71 14.07 9.64
C GLN A 547 -11.88 14.99 9.32
N PHE A 548 -12.67 14.64 8.29
CA PHE A 548 -13.83 15.40 7.80
C PHE A 548 -13.53 16.89 7.51
N ALA A 549 -12.25 17.26 7.33
CA ALA A 549 -11.82 18.62 7.01
C ALA A 549 -12.07 18.94 5.53
N SER A 550 -12.11 17.94 4.66
CA SER A 550 -12.24 18.09 3.21
C SER A 550 -13.67 17.81 2.72
N GLN A 551 -14.04 18.32 1.54
CA GLN A 551 -15.28 17.94 0.86
C GLN A 551 -15.21 16.54 0.21
N ARG A 552 -14.03 15.89 0.20
CA ARG A 552 -13.83 14.56 -0.39
C ARG A 552 -14.35 13.42 0.49
N ASP A 553 -14.49 13.64 1.80
CA ASP A 553 -15.14 12.71 2.74
C ASP A 553 -16.64 12.64 2.43
N SER A 554 -17.00 11.89 1.39
CA SER A 554 -18.33 11.90 0.77
C SER A 554 -19.08 10.59 1.03
N SER A 555 -20.41 10.64 0.97
CA SER A 555 -21.31 9.58 1.44
C SER A 555 -21.17 8.22 0.74
N TRP A 556 -20.44 8.12 -0.37
CA TRP A 556 -20.25 6.88 -1.13
C TRP A 556 -19.20 5.93 -0.52
N GLU A 557 -18.39 6.39 0.44
CA GLU A 557 -17.36 5.60 1.14
C GLU A 557 -17.92 4.73 2.26
N TRP A 558 -19.22 4.87 2.56
CA TRP A 558 -19.83 4.35 3.78
C TRP A 558 -21.08 3.52 3.47
N ASP A 559 -21.15 2.32 4.05
CA ASP A 559 -22.40 1.57 4.22
C ASP A 559 -23.13 2.16 5.44
N GLN A 560 -24.17 2.95 5.16
CA GLN A 560 -24.85 3.77 6.16
C GLN A 560 -26.28 3.29 6.45
N THR A 561 -26.64 3.35 7.73
CA THR A 561 -28.04 3.42 8.18
C THR A 561 -28.22 4.60 9.12
N GLY A 562 -29.42 5.19 9.12
CA GLY A 562 -29.73 6.42 9.83
C GLY A 562 -29.39 7.67 9.01
N THR A 563 -29.36 8.83 9.68
CA THR A 563 -29.13 10.13 9.03
C THR A 563 -27.74 10.65 9.39
N TRP A 564 -26.85 10.71 8.40
CA TRP A 564 -25.46 11.13 8.57
C TRP A 564 -25.14 12.40 7.78
N ASN A 565 -24.46 13.35 8.41
CA ASN A 565 -24.08 14.61 7.77
C ASN A 565 -22.74 15.10 8.31
N ARG A 566 -21.94 15.72 7.46
CA ARG A 566 -20.80 16.51 7.88
C ARG A 566 -21.26 17.91 8.32
N LEU A 567 -20.79 18.37 9.47
CA LEU A 567 -21.09 19.69 10.01
C LEU A 567 -20.02 20.72 9.62
N ALA A 568 -20.34 22.00 9.82
CA ALA A 568 -19.44 23.11 9.52
C ALA A 568 -18.20 23.16 10.43
N ASP A 569 -18.24 22.50 11.59
CA ASP A 569 -17.12 22.34 12.52
C ASP A 569 -16.22 21.13 12.19
N PHE A 570 -16.37 20.55 10.99
CA PHE A 570 -15.64 19.37 10.54
C PHE A 570 -15.89 18.13 11.38
N THR A 571 -17.03 18.03 12.05
CA THR A 571 -17.46 16.77 12.68
C THR A 571 -18.44 16.02 11.80
N TYR A 572 -18.46 14.69 11.94
CA TYR A 572 -19.43 13.82 11.27
C TYR A 572 -20.54 13.43 12.25
N THR A 573 -21.75 13.90 11.98
CA THR A 573 -22.89 13.72 12.87
C THR A 573 -23.85 12.66 12.34
N GLN A 574 -24.29 11.81 13.26
CA GLN A 574 -25.49 11.01 13.12
C GLN A 574 -26.62 11.70 13.89
N SER A 575 -27.84 11.75 13.34
CA SER A 575 -28.99 12.42 13.98
C SER A 575 -30.26 11.59 14.13
N ASP A 576 -30.32 10.37 13.59
CA ASP A 576 -31.50 9.50 13.70
C ASP A 576 -31.58 8.80 15.08
N MET A 577 -32.60 9.11 15.87
CA MET A 577 -32.78 8.49 17.19
C MET A 577 -33.83 7.36 17.20
N THR A 578 -34.30 6.90 16.05
CA THR A 578 -35.40 5.91 15.96
C THR A 578 -34.93 4.46 16.11
N SER A 579 -33.73 4.15 15.61
CA SER A 579 -33.21 2.77 15.53
C SER A 579 -31.69 2.71 15.69
N GLY A 580 -31.08 1.59 15.30
CA GLY A 580 -29.62 1.46 15.19
C GLY A 580 -29.11 2.17 13.94
N ALA A 581 -28.03 2.92 14.08
CA ALA A 581 -27.39 3.62 12.98
C ALA A 581 -25.91 3.26 12.92
N ARG A 582 -25.37 3.17 11.70
CA ARG A 582 -23.96 2.86 11.46
C ARG A 582 -23.45 3.66 10.26
N ALA A 583 -22.15 3.85 10.22
CA ALA A 583 -21.40 4.23 9.04
C ALA A 583 -20.17 3.33 8.99
N ILE A 584 -20.21 2.30 8.15
CA ILE A 584 -19.12 1.32 8.01
C ILE A 584 -18.34 1.62 6.73
N THR A 585 -17.02 1.72 6.82
CA THR A 585 -16.12 2.05 5.69
C THR A 585 -15.07 0.96 5.51
N GLY A 586 -14.23 1.12 4.50
CA GLY A 586 -13.10 0.24 4.25
C GLY A 586 -13.46 -1.05 3.53
N ILE A 587 -12.44 -1.85 3.27
CA ILE A 587 -12.59 -3.25 2.86
C ILE A 587 -12.43 -4.19 4.07
N ALA A 588 -12.77 -5.47 3.90
CA ALA A 588 -12.62 -6.43 4.97
C ALA A 588 -11.13 -6.72 5.24
N THR A 589 -10.65 -6.38 6.43
CA THR A 589 -9.29 -6.68 6.89
C THR A 589 -9.30 -7.55 8.15
N GLY A 590 -8.14 -8.12 8.50
CA GLY A 590 -7.99 -8.99 9.66
C GLY A 590 -7.81 -8.20 10.96
N ASP A 591 -6.56 -7.89 11.28
CA ASP A 591 -6.20 -7.16 12.49
C ASP A 591 -6.50 -5.67 12.32
N GLN A 592 -7.09 -5.07 13.34
CA GLN A 592 -7.65 -3.71 13.26
C GLN A 592 -7.42 -2.96 14.56
N ILE A 593 -6.93 -1.74 14.44
CA ILE A 593 -6.88 -0.76 15.52
C ILE A 593 -7.68 0.46 15.04
N ILE A 594 -8.79 0.75 15.72
CA ILE A 594 -9.73 1.81 15.32
C ILE A 594 -9.77 2.88 16.40
N HIS A 595 -9.48 4.11 16.00
CA HIS A 595 -9.43 5.29 16.84
C HIS A 595 -10.55 6.25 16.43
N SER A 596 -11.22 6.86 17.40
CA SER A 596 -12.08 8.02 17.14
C SER A 596 -12.22 8.90 18.37
N ARG A 597 -12.38 10.20 18.13
CA ARG A 597 -13.00 11.11 19.09
C ARG A 597 -14.49 11.10 18.85
N MET A 598 -15.26 10.80 19.89
CA MET A 598 -16.72 10.81 19.79
C MET A 598 -17.39 11.44 21.01
N ARG A 599 -18.49 12.15 20.75
CA ARG A 599 -19.37 12.68 21.79
C ARG A 599 -20.82 12.52 21.42
N ARG A 600 -21.62 12.21 22.44
CA ARG A 600 -23.07 12.19 22.35
C ARG A 600 -23.65 13.58 22.59
N THR A 601 -24.61 14.00 21.77
CA THR A 601 -25.30 15.30 21.92
C THR A 601 -26.75 15.16 22.36
N ALA A 602 -27.43 14.06 22.01
CA ALA A 602 -28.79 13.76 22.45
C ALA A 602 -29.09 12.25 22.47
N THR A 603 -30.16 11.85 23.15
CA THR A 603 -30.58 10.45 23.30
C THR A 603 -32.10 10.33 23.26
N ALA A 604 -32.63 9.21 22.77
CA ALA A 604 -34.04 8.88 22.89
C ALA A 604 -34.27 7.52 23.56
N GLY A 605 -35.17 7.47 24.54
CA GLY A 605 -35.56 6.24 25.22
C GLY A 605 -34.44 5.60 26.06
N ALA A 606 -34.70 4.37 26.52
CA ALA A 606 -33.76 3.57 27.31
C ALA A 606 -32.73 2.84 26.42
N ASN A 607 -31.65 2.37 27.05
CA ASN A 607 -30.60 1.54 26.43
C ASN A 607 -29.90 2.17 25.21
N ASN A 608 -29.82 3.49 25.17
CA ASN A 608 -29.13 4.22 24.12
C ASN A 608 -27.60 4.20 24.35
N TRP A 609 -26.84 4.15 23.25
CA TRP A 609 -25.39 4.07 23.25
C TRP A 609 -24.78 4.52 21.92
N PHE A 610 -23.49 4.83 21.95
CA PHE A 610 -22.65 5.17 20.79
C PHE A 610 -21.29 4.46 20.89
N GLY A 611 -20.59 4.27 19.77
CA GLY A 611 -19.46 3.35 19.74
C GLY A 611 -18.79 3.16 18.39
N LEU A 612 -17.95 2.11 18.34
CA LEU A 612 -17.19 1.68 17.17
C LEU A 612 -17.43 0.19 16.93
N ALA A 613 -17.48 -0.22 15.67
CA ALA A 613 -17.50 -1.60 15.22
C ALA A 613 -16.15 -1.98 14.61
N ALA A 614 -15.72 -3.22 14.89
CA ALA A 614 -14.57 -3.88 14.26
C ALA A 614 -15.01 -5.21 13.64
N ARG A 615 -14.31 -5.64 12.60
CA ARG A 615 -14.57 -6.89 11.87
C ARG A 615 -16.04 -7.06 11.47
N TYR A 616 -16.66 -5.98 10.99
CA TYR A 616 -18.03 -5.93 10.51
C TYR A 616 -18.21 -6.66 9.18
N ARG A 617 -18.89 -7.80 9.21
CA ARG A 617 -19.22 -8.56 7.99
C ARG A 617 -20.59 -8.17 7.46
N ASP A 618 -21.58 -8.18 8.35
CA ASP A 618 -22.97 -7.89 8.08
C ASP A 618 -23.70 -7.49 9.38
N GLU A 619 -24.99 -7.20 9.29
CA GLU A 619 -25.82 -6.76 10.43
C GLU A 619 -25.94 -7.78 11.57
N GLY A 620 -25.56 -9.04 11.33
CA GLY A 620 -25.59 -10.13 12.30
C GLY A 620 -24.24 -10.54 12.87
N ASN A 621 -23.11 -10.04 12.32
CA ASN A 621 -21.77 -10.57 12.57
C ASN A 621 -20.68 -9.49 12.67
N TYR A 622 -20.33 -9.08 13.89
CA TYR A 622 -19.26 -8.10 14.17
C TYR A 622 -18.88 -8.02 15.66
N TYR A 623 -17.76 -7.37 15.97
CA TYR A 623 -17.45 -6.89 17.32
C TYR A 623 -17.76 -5.41 17.45
N TYR A 624 -18.14 -4.96 18.65
CA TYR A 624 -18.41 -3.55 18.89
C TYR A 624 -18.24 -3.15 20.36
N VAL A 625 -17.87 -1.90 20.56
CA VAL A 625 -17.82 -1.24 21.86
C VAL A 625 -19.03 -0.32 22.02
N THR A 626 -19.64 -0.28 23.20
CA THR A 626 -20.76 0.61 23.51
C THR A 626 -20.46 1.50 24.70
N LEU A 627 -20.57 2.82 24.55
CA LEU A 627 -20.65 3.79 25.64
C LEU A 627 -22.13 4.11 25.90
N ARG A 628 -22.65 3.70 27.06
CA ARG A 628 -24.07 3.69 27.39
C ARG A 628 -24.49 4.78 28.38
N ASN A 629 -25.76 5.20 28.30
CA ASN A 629 -26.29 6.22 29.22
C ASN A 629 -26.44 5.79 30.68
N ASP A 630 -26.37 4.49 30.96
CA ASP A 630 -26.35 3.94 32.32
C ASP A 630 -24.96 4.01 32.97
N ASN A 631 -24.02 4.76 32.37
CA ASN A 631 -22.63 4.89 32.78
C ASN A 631 -21.86 3.57 32.73
N THR A 632 -22.10 2.77 31.70
CA THR A 632 -21.33 1.56 31.40
C THR A 632 -20.63 1.67 30.05
N VAL A 633 -19.43 1.09 29.98
CA VAL A 633 -18.76 0.75 28.72
C VAL A 633 -18.73 -0.77 28.59
N SER A 634 -19.09 -1.30 27.43
CA SER A 634 -19.13 -2.75 27.20
C SER A 634 -18.50 -3.11 25.88
N LEU A 635 -17.82 -4.26 25.85
CA LEU A 635 -17.27 -4.91 24.67
C LEU A 635 -18.18 -6.09 24.36
N LYS A 636 -18.66 -6.16 23.11
CA LYS A 636 -19.67 -7.14 22.70
C LYS A 636 -19.32 -7.74 21.35
N LYS A 637 -19.89 -8.91 21.09
CA LYS A 637 -19.96 -9.51 19.76
C LYS A 637 -21.40 -9.77 19.37
N LEU A 638 -21.65 -9.73 18.07
CA LEU A 638 -22.87 -10.21 17.44
C LEU A 638 -22.52 -11.44 16.60
N VAL A 639 -23.22 -12.56 16.78
CA VAL A 639 -23.03 -13.78 15.97
C VAL A 639 -24.39 -14.29 15.54
N GLY A 640 -24.66 -14.33 14.23
CA GLY A 640 -25.98 -14.69 13.71
C GLY A 640 -27.13 -13.85 14.29
N GLY A 641 -26.86 -12.56 14.57
CA GLY A 641 -27.83 -11.64 15.19
C GLY A 641 -27.98 -11.76 16.72
N SER A 642 -27.28 -12.70 17.37
CA SER A 642 -27.30 -12.84 18.83
C SER A 642 -26.19 -12.04 19.50
N ILE A 643 -26.54 -11.23 20.50
CA ILE A 643 -25.59 -10.40 21.27
C ILE A 643 -24.95 -11.24 22.38
N VAL A 644 -23.63 -11.17 22.49
CA VAL A 644 -22.86 -11.67 23.64
C VAL A 644 -22.01 -10.52 24.19
N GLU A 645 -22.12 -10.26 25.48
CA GLU A 645 -21.22 -9.34 26.19
C GLU A 645 -19.96 -10.10 26.59
N LEU A 646 -18.81 -9.57 26.20
CA LEU A 646 -17.49 -10.16 26.44
C LEU A 646 -16.85 -9.54 27.69
N ASP A 647 -17.04 -8.24 27.88
CA ASP A 647 -16.55 -7.52 29.06
C ASP A 647 -17.36 -6.23 29.29
N SER A 648 -17.38 -5.73 30.52
CA SER A 648 -18.02 -4.46 30.88
C SER A 648 -17.37 -3.78 32.09
N ALA A 649 -17.39 -2.45 32.09
CA ALA A 649 -16.85 -1.65 33.18
C ALA A 649 -17.68 -0.36 33.40
N PRO A 650 -17.67 0.20 34.63
CA PRO A 650 -18.27 1.51 34.88
C PRO A 650 -17.48 2.62 34.17
N LEU A 651 -18.20 3.54 33.52
CA LEU A 651 -17.65 4.73 32.87
C LEU A 651 -18.67 5.87 32.93
N SER A 652 -18.31 7.00 33.57
CA SER A 652 -19.18 8.18 33.58
C SER A 652 -19.31 8.80 32.19
N ILE A 653 -20.54 8.79 31.66
CA ILE A 653 -20.84 9.25 30.30
C ILE A 653 -21.70 10.51 30.36
N GLY A 654 -21.08 11.65 30.06
CA GLY A 654 -21.73 12.96 30.01
C GLY A 654 -22.15 13.35 28.60
N THR A 655 -23.24 14.07 28.49
CA THR A 655 -23.65 14.70 27.22
C THR A 655 -22.66 15.81 26.85
N ASN A 656 -22.30 15.89 25.57
CA ASN A 656 -21.31 16.80 24.98
C ASN A 656 -19.86 16.62 25.45
N ASN A 657 -19.56 15.58 26.24
CA ASN A 657 -18.20 15.23 26.60
C ASN A 657 -17.54 14.42 25.47
N TRP A 658 -16.32 14.79 25.12
CA TRP A 658 -15.50 14.05 24.17
C TRP A 658 -14.82 12.86 24.85
N TYR A 659 -14.86 11.72 24.17
CA TYR A 659 -14.15 10.51 24.55
C TYR A 659 -13.21 10.12 23.42
N ARG A 660 -11.92 9.91 23.72
CA ARG A 660 -10.99 9.22 22.81
C ARG A 660 -11.15 7.73 23.01
N VAL A 661 -11.55 7.02 21.97
CA VAL A 661 -11.76 5.57 22.03
C VAL A 661 -10.83 4.90 21.03
N ARG A 662 -10.06 3.94 21.53
CA ARG A 662 -9.24 3.04 20.74
C ARG A 662 -9.76 1.62 20.95
N PHE A 663 -10.18 0.98 19.86
CA PHE A 663 -10.65 -0.40 19.85
C PHE A 663 -9.69 -1.24 19.01
N GLU A 664 -8.98 -2.17 19.67
CA GLU A 664 -8.02 -3.08 19.07
C GLU A 664 -8.64 -4.47 18.95
N ALA A 665 -8.59 -5.05 17.75
CA ALA A 665 -8.95 -6.43 17.44
C ALA A 665 -7.78 -7.09 16.69
N ILE A 666 -6.87 -7.69 17.45
CA ILE A 666 -5.60 -8.26 16.95
C ILE A 666 -5.59 -9.74 17.28
N GLY A 667 -5.50 -10.60 16.26
CA GLY A 667 -5.70 -12.03 16.42
C GLY A 667 -7.05 -12.32 17.10
N ALA A 668 -7.02 -12.98 18.26
CA ALA A 668 -8.19 -13.20 19.10
C ALA A 668 -8.30 -12.20 20.27
N GLN A 669 -7.31 -11.34 20.49
CA GLN A 669 -7.31 -10.38 21.57
C GLN A 669 -8.12 -9.14 21.18
N LEU A 670 -9.02 -8.73 22.05
CA LEU A 670 -9.84 -7.54 21.92
C LEU A 670 -9.54 -6.61 23.10
N ARG A 671 -9.12 -5.37 22.84
CA ARG A 671 -8.83 -4.38 23.88
C ARG A 671 -9.51 -3.05 23.59
N VAL A 672 -10.08 -2.43 24.61
CA VAL A 672 -10.73 -1.13 24.50
C VAL A 672 -10.09 -0.14 25.47
N TYR A 673 -9.61 0.97 24.93
CA TYR A 673 -9.05 2.08 25.69
C TYR A 673 -9.98 3.29 25.60
N ILE A 674 -10.21 3.95 26.73
CA ILE A 674 -10.96 5.21 26.80
C ILE A 674 -10.04 6.27 27.42
N ASN A 675 -9.75 7.33 26.68
CA ASN A 675 -8.80 8.39 27.05
C ASN A 675 -7.43 7.82 27.43
N GLU A 676 -6.89 6.93 26.59
CA GLU A 676 -5.61 6.22 26.77
C GLU A 676 -5.55 5.25 27.95
N VAL A 677 -6.67 4.98 28.62
CA VAL A 677 -6.74 4.03 29.74
C VAL A 677 -7.45 2.76 29.27
N LEU A 678 -6.80 1.61 29.41
CA LEU A 678 -7.43 0.30 29.18
C LEU A 678 -8.66 0.16 30.08
N ARG A 679 -9.81 -0.16 29.48
CA ARG A 679 -11.07 -0.33 30.19
C ARG A 679 -11.65 -1.73 30.06
N LEU A 680 -11.47 -2.36 28.91
CA LEU A 680 -12.06 -3.66 28.60
C LEU A 680 -11.08 -4.55 27.86
N GLU A 681 -11.18 -5.85 28.11
CA GLU A 681 -10.34 -6.86 27.48
C GLU A 681 -11.06 -8.20 27.36
N ALA A 682 -10.90 -8.87 26.22
CA ALA A 682 -11.45 -10.20 25.99
C ALA A 682 -10.62 -11.01 24.98
N VAL A 683 -10.74 -12.34 25.05
CA VAL A 683 -10.22 -13.27 24.03
C VAL A 683 -11.40 -13.88 23.29
N ASP A 684 -11.51 -13.63 21.99
CA ASP A 684 -12.58 -14.17 21.16
C ASP A 684 -12.17 -14.26 19.68
N SER A 685 -12.52 -15.37 19.02
CA SER A 685 -12.16 -15.63 17.62
C SER A 685 -13.38 -15.80 16.69
N SER A 686 -14.58 -15.39 17.11
CA SER A 686 -15.81 -15.53 16.33
C SER A 686 -15.75 -14.81 14.98
N HIS A 687 -15.07 -13.67 14.90
CA HIS A 687 -14.88 -12.91 13.65
C HIS A 687 -13.40 -12.72 13.38
N ALA A 688 -12.90 -13.29 12.28
CA ALA A 688 -11.49 -13.19 11.90
C ALA A 688 -11.18 -11.94 11.06
N SER A 689 -12.20 -11.35 10.43
CA SER A 689 -12.06 -10.21 9.52
C SER A 689 -13.40 -9.53 9.26
N GLY A 690 -13.35 -8.29 8.80
CA GLY A 690 -14.51 -7.51 8.34
C GLY A 690 -14.17 -6.03 8.21
N ARG A 691 -15.17 -5.18 7.99
CA ARG A 691 -15.02 -3.72 7.89
C ARG A 691 -15.08 -3.03 9.27
N TYR A 692 -14.99 -1.71 9.31
CA TYR A 692 -14.90 -0.95 10.56
C TYR A 692 -15.63 0.39 10.45
N GLY A 693 -16.02 0.96 11.59
CA GLY A 693 -16.54 2.32 11.63
C GLY A 693 -17.49 2.62 12.80
N PRO A 694 -18.02 3.85 12.85
CA PRO A 694 -19.02 4.28 13.83
C PRO A 694 -20.30 3.44 13.85
N ILE A 695 -20.79 3.16 15.06
CA ILE A 695 -22.06 2.45 15.28
C ILE A 695 -22.75 2.96 16.55
N MET A 696 -24.08 3.03 16.55
CA MET A 696 -24.87 3.51 17.69
C MET A 696 -26.31 3.01 17.69
N TYR A 697 -27.00 3.27 18.78
CA TYR A 697 -28.43 3.01 18.93
C TYR A 697 -29.13 4.17 19.63
N LYS A 698 -30.14 4.74 18.96
CA LYS A 698 -31.02 5.81 19.49
C LYS A 698 -30.30 7.00 20.12
N THR A 699 -29.18 7.41 19.52
CA THR A 699 -28.26 8.40 20.09
C THR A 699 -27.74 9.32 19.00
N THR A 700 -27.98 10.64 19.12
CA THR A 700 -27.31 11.63 18.28
C THR A 700 -25.85 11.75 18.71
N THR A 701 -24.94 11.54 17.78
CA THR A 701 -23.50 11.45 18.07
C THR A 701 -22.70 12.21 17.02
N GLN A 702 -21.66 12.91 17.47
CA GLN A 702 -20.64 13.51 16.62
C GLN A 702 -19.34 12.71 16.74
N TYR A 703 -18.77 12.38 15.60
CA TYR A 703 -17.49 11.70 15.44
C TYR A 703 -16.49 12.66 14.79
N ASP A 704 -15.23 12.47 15.17
CA ASP A 704 -14.08 13.16 14.63
C ASP A 704 -12.86 12.21 14.69
N ASP A 705 -11.86 12.47 13.86
CA ASP A 705 -10.64 11.65 13.72
C ASP A 705 -10.91 10.14 13.68
N VAL A 706 -11.81 9.69 12.78
CA VAL A 706 -12.03 8.24 12.60
C VAL A 706 -10.85 7.68 11.83
N VAL A 707 -9.97 6.97 12.52
CA VAL A 707 -8.76 6.36 11.96
C VAL A 707 -8.80 4.87 12.19
N ALA A 708 -8.62 4.07 11.14
CA ALA A 708 -8.43 2.63 11.24
C ALA A 708 -7.06 2.26 10.67
N VAL A 709 -6.33 1.40 11.37
CA VAL A 709 -5.01 0.90 10.96
C VAL A 709 -4.91 -0.61 11.16
N GLU A 710 -4.08 -1.25 10.36
CA GLU A 710 -3.63 -2.64 10.56
C GLU A 710 -2.22 -2.60 11.19
N PRO A 711 -2.00 -3.31 12.31
CA PRO A 711 -0.75 -3.26 13.08
C PRO A 711 0.46 -3.91 12.41
#